data_AF-A0A1Q7SIT3-F1
#
_entry.id   AF-A0A1Q7SIT3-F1
#
_cell.length_a   1.000
_cell.length_b   1.000
_cell.length_c   1.000
_cell.angle_alpha   90.00
_cell.angle_beta   90.00
_cell.angle_gamma   90.00
#
_symmetry.space_group_name_H-M   'P 1'
#
loop_
_entity.id
_entity.type
_entity.pdbx_description
1 polymer ?
#
loop_
_entity_poly.entity_id
_entity_poly.type
_entity_poly.pdbx_seq_one_letter_code
_entity_poly.pdbx_strand_id
1 'polypeptide(L)'
;MEAGRRGDKKTNAPETAPAVSGQFDSTVTLLFSDIRGFTEYTNQHGDETAFKVLQEHNAIVRKQIETFGGKVVKTQGDSFMVAFTTAKGAIICAVAIQLALGKANRNQTGTRIAIGIGINTGEPIQEGGDFFGGTVNLAARICAAAGPGEIFIAETTRYVAGRIESIDYVDRGLHELKGFQEPQRLIEVRWQPSAAEAPSGAQEAEIAATVERSIDVLNRVLSITHTDDPGFRPLVECQTKARDLRLRLSRSASVQGQSAQRIQEEIRPFADLVTLLVERDTLEEQRSAQLETAVARSFGWPLVTANARGRLSFGAVEPRAAAPPVAPPPAPAPAPSRTSAPTRTSPPAPTRTPPPAPTRPPPPAPTRTAPPAPTPTRPPSTPTRTPAPTRTPTPPPIPTRVAVPPPVQTSAPAPKATEVPSGPVGLRPPVAPPPTVAVDRRAAGVRWWATAHSAWNEWKSSGIAWAYALRGVLAQHPHLLAVPIRESAEYDEGRLAASYFLLFEHVEHQSPSFVQTAVERAIAQAGGAAAPEALGRALYGLLVADGRLRETYAAFVADAMGTAIPQPGFWADVGIVEHEDATDIVTRAGHGVGDPHEQSRRVTDQKTRSAEWQFAVTPGPLTARFFYVRSGDLKSPRDVEIRVTAGGQPTDHAWYVALKTSLVVRSEPKRIGQKGTALKGLGRDLPGVWVGVFNPDPERPATYEVVLAVRPTGGPARQSSPFAPPGRGR
;
A
#
# COMPACT_ATOMS: atom_id res chain seq x y z
N MET A 1 19.41 9.11 45.77
CA MET A 1 18.86 8.25 46.84
C MET A 1 17.59 8.91 47.33
N GLU A 2 16.42 8.72 46.72
CA GLU A 2 15.71 7.49 46.32
C GLU A 2 15.07 6.72 47.50
N ALA A 3 13.81 6.33 47.24
CA ALA A 3 12.92 5.39 47.93
C ALA A 3 12.22 5.91 49.20
N GLY A 4 10.91 5.78 49.39
CA GLY A 4 9.79 5.04 48.76
C GLY A 4 8.59 5.17 49.74
N ARG A 5 7.35 4.70 49.53
CA ARG A 5 6.64 3.86 48.57
C ARG A 5 5.14 4.04 48.87
N ARG A 6 4.31 4.33 47.86
CA ARG A 6 3.28 3.47 47.21
C ARG A 6 1.90 3.33 47.88
N GLY A 7 0.90 3.71 47.11
CA GLY A 7 -0.46 3.16 47.07
C GLY A 7 -0.99 3.32 45.64
N ASP A 8 -0.74 2.31 44.81
CA ASP A 8 -1.04 2.26 43.36
C ASP A 8 -2.55 2.14 43.08
N LYS A 9 -3.10 3.03 42.24
CA LYS A 9 -4.38 2.81 41.55
C LYS A 9 -4.15 2.99 40.04
N LYS A 10 -3.91 1.87 39.35
CA LYS A 10 -3.69 1.80 37.89
C LYS A 10 -4.97 2.23 37.16
N THR A 11 -4.98 3.43 36.60
CA THR A 11 -5.84 3.79 35.47
C THR A 11 -5.12 3.39 34.19
N ASN A 12 -5.68 2.44 33.44
CA ASN A 12 -5.19 2.05 32.12
C ASN A 12 -5.27 3.25 31.17
N ALA A 13 -4.12 3.86 30.88
CA ALA A 13 -3.95 4.79 29.78
C ALA A 13 -4.05 4.02 28.45
N PRO A 14 -4.69 4.57 27.41
CA PRO A 14 -4.67 3.98 26.08
C PRO A 14 -3.22 3.99 25.55
N GLU A 15 -2.76 2.83 25.10
CA GLU A 15 -1.46 2.62 24.49
C GLU A 15 -1.37 3.45 23.20
N THR A 16 -0.65 4.59 23.27
CA THR A 16 -0.40 5.47 22.14
C THR A 16 0.56 4.79 21.15
N ALA A 17 0.04 4.48 19.96
CA ALA A 17 0.86 4.14 18.79
C ALA A 17 1.87 5.28 18.49
N PRO A 18 3.03 4.97 17.87
CA PRO A 18 4.06 5.96 17.60
C PRO A 18 3.54 7.11 16.73
N ALA A 19 3.93 8.34 17.09
CA ALA A 19 3.51 9.57 16.43
C ALA A 19 3.88 9.58 14.93
N VAL A 20 2.91 9.99 14.11
CA VAL A 20 3.01 10.05 12.65
C VAL A 20 3.96 11.19 12.23
N SER A 21 5.14 10.87 11.71
CA SER A 21 5.97 11.80 10.94
C SER A 21 5.56 11.72 9.47
N GLY A 22 4.62 12.60 9.07
CA GLY A 22 4.19 12.77 7.69
C GLY A 22 3.15 13.88 7.61
N GLN A 23 3.56 15.02 7.06
CA GLN A 23 2.71 16.20 6.88
C GLN A 23 1.72 15.92 5.72
N PHE A 24 0.41 15.95 6.00
CA PHE A 24 -0.62 15.85 4.96
C PHE A 24 -1.01 17.28 4.56
N ASP A 25 -0.57 17.75 3.40
CA ASP A 25 -0.88 19.11 2.94
C ASP A 25 -2.31 19.21 2.40
N SER A 26 -3.18 19.85 3.17
CA SER A 26 -4.54 20.33 2.87
C SER A 26 -5.66 19.28 2.68
N THR A 27 -5.64 18.40 1.68
CA THR A 27 -6.76 17.46 1.42
C THR A 27 -6.39 16.03 1.80
N VAL A 28 -7.22 15.40 2.63
CA VAL A 28 -7.04 14.01 3.07
C VAL A 28 -8.33 13.23 2.82
N THR A 29 -8.17 11.93 2.51
CA THR A 29 -9.30 11.00 2.53
C THR A 29 -9.26 10.20 3.82
N LEU A 30 -10.32 10.29 4.60
CA LEU A 30 -10.48 9.59 5.87
C LEU A 30 -11.40 8.39 5.66
N LEU A 31 -10.91 7.22 6.05
CA LEU A 31 -11.66 5.99 6.16
C LEU A 31 -11.90 5.70 7.63
N PHE A 32 -13.17 5.44 7.96
CA PHE A 32 -13.58 4.89 9.22
C PHE A 32 -14.14 3.49 8.99
N SER A 33 -13.75 2.54 9.84
CA SER A 33 -14.37 1.22 9.90
C SER A 33 -14.81 0.92 11.31
N ASP A 34 -15.88 0.14 11.47
CA ASP A 34 -16.45 -0.19 12.77
C ASP A 34 -17.17 -1.54 12.73
N ILE A 35 -17.02 -2.37 13.76
CA ILE A 35 -17.65 -3.71 13.81
C ILE A 35 -19.13 -3.57 14.16
N ARG A 36 -19.97 -4.28 13.41
CA ARG A 36 -21.41 -4.33 13.65
C ARG A 36 -21.74 -5.38 14.69
N GLY A 37 -22.41 -4.95 15.76
CA GLY A 37 -22.87 -5.83 16.83
C GLY A 37 -21.78 -6.28 17.81
N PHE A 38 -20.60 -5.64 17.83
CA PHE A 38 -19.49 -6.06 18.69
C PHE A 38 -19.82 -6.04 20.18
N THR A 39 -20.53 -5.02 20.67
CA THR A 39 -20.98 -4.95 22.07
C THR A 39 -21.90 -6.11 22.44
N GLU A 40 -22.84 -6.46 21.55
CA GLU A 40 -23.74 -7.58 21.76
C GLU A 40 -22.99 -8.91 21.74
N TYR A 41 -22.02 -9.05 20.84
CA TYR A 41 -21.13 -10.20 20.79
C TYR A 41 -20.33 -10.38 22.09
N THR A 42 -19.76 -9.30 22.63
CA THR A 42 -19.05 -9.30 23.91
C THR A 42 -19.94 -9.71 25.07
N ASN A 43 -21.17 -9.19 25.14
CA ASN A 43 -22.13 -9.57 26.18
C ASN A 43 -22.51 -11.07 26.11
N GLN A 44 -22.59 -11.64 24.91
CA GLN A 44 -22.98 -13.04 24.72
C GLN A 44 -21.83 -14.05 24.94
N HIS A 45 -20.59 -13.68 24.59
CA HIS A 45 -19.45 -14.62 24.53
C HIS A 45 -18.34 -14.33 25.55
N GLY A 46 -18.47 -13.23 26.32
CA GLY A 46 -17.51 -12.79 27.31
C GLY A 46 -16.30 -12.04 26.74
N ASP A 47 -15.68 -11.22 27.59
CA ASP A 47 -14.61 -10.29 27.20
C ASP A 47 -13.39 -10.98 26.58
N GLU A 48 -12.97 -12.15 27.09
CA GLU A 48 -11.78 -12.86 26.58
C GLU A 48 -11.99 -13.38 25.15
N THR A 49 -13.17 -13.91 24.85
CA THR A 49 -13.52 -14.41 23.51
C THR A 49 -13.66 -13.25 22.54
N ALA A 50 -14.34 -12.18 22.96
CA ALA A 50 -14.47 -10.96 22.17
C ALA A 50 -13.12 -10.30 21.86
N PHE A 51 -12.19 -10.31 22.82
CA PHE A 51 -10.85 -9.76 22.64
C PHE A 51 -10.03 -10.53 21.61
N LYS A 52 -10.10 -11.87 21.58
CA LYS A 52 -9.40 -12.69 20.55
C LYS A 52 -9.93 -12.41 19.15
N VAL A 53 -11.25 -12.34 19.03
CA VAL A 53 -11.96 -12.02 17.79
C VAL A 53 -11.60 -10.62 17.29
N LEU A 54 -11.50 -9.65 18.20
CA LEU A 54 -11.04 -8.30 17.92
C LEU A 54 -9.58 -8.26 17.45
N GLN A 55 -8.68 -9.04 18.05
CA GLN A 55 -7.28 -9.09 17.63
C GLN A 55 -7.11 -9.65 16.22
N GLU A 56 -7.81 -10.74 15.89
CA GLU A 56 -7.80 -11.33 14.55
C GLU A 56 -8.36 -10.35 13.51
N HIS A 57 -9.48 -9.70 13.84
CA HIS A 57 -10.07 -8.66 13.02
C HIS A 57 -9.08 -7.52 12.75
N ASN A 58 -8.50 -6.96 13.81
CA ASN A 58 -7.56 -5.83 13.72
C ASN A 58 -6.32 -6.20 12.90
N ALA A 59 -5.84 -7.44 12.98
CA ALA A 59 -4.73 -7.92 12.17
C ALA A 59 -5.07 -7.96 10.67
N ILE A 60 -6.26 -8.44 10.30
CA ILE A 60 -6.72 -8.48 8.91
C ILE A 60 -6.85 -7.07 8.35
N VAL A 61 -7.53 -6.18 9.09
CA VAL A 61 -7.76 -4.79 8.68
C VAL A 61 -6.45 -4.04 8.53
N ARG A 62 -5.54 -4.14 9.51
CA ARG A 62 -4.22 -3.50 9.48
C ARG A 62 -3.39 -3.95 8.29
N LYS A 63 -3.37 -5.25 7.98
CA LYS A 63 -2.66 -5.79 6.82
C LYS A 63 -3.13 -5.16 5.52
N GLN A 64 -4.45 -4.99 5.33
CA GLN A 64 -4.97 -4.33 4.13
C GLN A 64 -4.62 -2.84 4.11
N ILE A 65 -4.75 -2.14 5.24
CA ILE A 65 -4.39 -0.73 5.35
C ILE A 65 -2.93 -0.50 4.94
N GLU A 66 -2.01 -1.30 5.45
CA GLU A 66 -0.58 -1.25 5.11
C GLU A 66 -0.34 -1.55 3.63
N THR A 67 -0.98 -2.59 3.09
CA THR A 67 -0.85 -3.00 1.68
C THR A 67 -1.26 -1.87 0.72
N PHE A 68 -2.32 -1.12 1.04
CA PHE A 68 -2.84 -0.04 0.20
C PHE A 68 -2.30 1.35 0.58
N GLY A 69 -1.29 1.42 1.45
CA GLY A 69 -0.59 2.66 1.80
C GLY A 69 -1.41 3.63 2.66
N GLY A 70 -2.40 3.13 3.40
CA GLY A 70 -3.13 3.91 4.39
C GLY A 70 -2.32 4.08 5.67
N LYS A 71 -2.45 5.24 6.31
CA LYS A 71 -1.83 5.49 7.63
C LYS A 71 -2.90 5.41 8.71
N VAL A 72 -2.74 4.48 9.65
CA VAL A 72 -3.62 4.42 10.84
C VAL A 72 -3.36 5.65 11.69
N VAL A 73 -4.38 6.49 11.85
CA VAL A 73 -4.33 7.70 12.69
C VAL A 73 -4.53 7.29 14.14
N LYS A 74 -5.62 6.56 14.40
CA LYS A 74 -5.95 6.00 15.72
C LYS A 74 -6.89 4.83 15.60
N THR A 75 -6.91 4.03 16.65
CA THR A 75 -7.86 2.93 16.87
C THR A 75 -8.62 3.20 18.15
N GLN A 76 -9.94 3.03 18.15
CA GLN A 76 -10.78 3.15 19.34
C GLN A 76 -11.57 1.85 19.50
N GLY A 77 -11.03 0.91 20.28
CA GLY A 77 -11.61 -0.43 20.41
C GLY A 77 -11.56 -1.19 19.09
N ASP A 78 -12.73 -1.39 18.50
CA ASP A 78 -13.01 -2.05 17.22
C ASP A 78 -13.07 -1.12 16.02
N SER A 79 -13.04 0.20 16.25
CA SER A 79 -13.06 1.17 15.17
C SER A 79 -11.65 1.60 14.73
N PHE A 80 -11.44 1.74 13.42
CA PHE A 80 -10.23 2.34 12.85
C PHE A 80 -10.52 3.71 12.27
N MET A 81 -9.58 4.63 12.44
CA MET A 81 -9.48 5.87 11.68
C MET A 81 -8.19 5.84 10.85
N VAL A 82 -8.33 5.92 9.54
CA VAL A 82 -7.22 5.77 8.59
C VAL A 82 -7.20 6.95 7.64
N ALA A 83 -6.02 7.52 7.42
CA ALA A 83 -5.80 8.59 6.46
C ALA A 83 -5.14 8.06 5.19
N PHE A 84 -5.69 8.45 4.05
CA PHE A 84 -5.17 8.19 2.71
C PHE A 84 -4.93 9.51 1.98
N THR A 85 -3.89 9.52 1.14
CA THR A 85 -3.59 10.63 0.24
C THR A 85 -4.48 10.67 -0.99
N THR A 86 -5.24 9.60 -1.28
CA THR A 86 -6.14 9.52 -2.44
C THR A 86 -7.48 8.85 -2.10
N ALA A 87 -8.56 9.34 -2.71
CA ALA A 87 -9.90 8.77 -2.58
C ALA A 87 -9.98 7.34 -3.16
N LYS A 88 -9.37 7.13 -4.33
CA LYS A 88 -9.30 5.82 -4.99
C LYS A 88 -8.57 4.78 -4.14
N GLY A 89 -7.46 5.14 -3.50
CA GLY A 89 -6.73 4.24 -2.60
C GLY A 89 -7.56 3.81 -1.39
N ALA A 90 -8.29 4.74 -0.77
CA ALA A 90 -9.18 4.43 0.34
C ALA A 90 -10.31 3.48 -0.06
N ILE A 91 -10.93 3.71 -1.22
CA ILE A 91 -12.03 2.88 -1.74
C ILE A 91 -11.54 1.45 -2.05
N ILE A 92 -10.40 1.30 -2.73
CA ILE A 92 -9.84 -0.02 -3.05
C ILE A 92 -9.45 -0.76 -1.76
N CYS A 93 -8.84 -0.05 -0.79
CA CYS A 93 -8.53 -0.61 0.52
C CYS A 93 -9.80 -1.09 1.24
N ALA A 94 -10.86 -0.30 1.25
CA ALA A 94 -12.15 -0.68 1.85
C ALA A 94 -12.72 -1.96 1.23
N VAL A 95 -12.69 -2.08 -0.10
CA VAL A 95 -13.11 -3.30 -0.82
C VAL A 95 -12.24 -4.49 -0.42
N ALA A 96 -10.92 -4.32 -0.38
CA ALA A 96 -9.99 -5.37 0.02
C ALA A 96 -10.21 -5.83 1.48
N ILE A 97 -10.52 -4.89 2.39
CA ILE A 97 -10.88 -5.22 3.77
C ILE A 97 -12.16 -6.07 3.79
N GLN A 98 -13.23 -5.66 3.09
CA GLN A 98 -14.48 -6.43 3.06
C GLN A 98 -14.28 -7.83 2.46
N LEU A 99 -13.47 -7.95 1.41
CA LEU A 99 -13.13 -9.24 0.81
C LEU A 99 -12.31 -10.14 1.76
N ALA A 100 -11.32 -9.57 2.45
CA ALA A 100 -10.48 -10.29 3.40
C ALA A 100 -11.26 -10.77 4.63
N LEU A 101 -12.13 -9.91 5.18
CA LEU A 101 -13.03 -10.28 6.28
C LEU A 101 -14.08 -11.29 5.83
N GLY A 102 -14.64 -11.12 4.63
CA GLY A 102 -15.53 -12.10 4.02
C GLY A 102 -14.88 -13.47 3.89
N LYS A 103 -13.58 -13.53 3.57
CA LYS A 103 -12.80 -14.77 3.52
C LYS A 103 -12.55 -15.36 4.91
N ALA A 104 -12.16 -14.55 5.89
CA ALA A 104 -11.95 -15.01 7.27
C ALA A 104 -13.25 -15.57 7.88
N ASN A 105 -14.38 -14.90 7.66
CA ASN A 105 -15.69 -15.33 8.14
C ASN A 105 -16.18 -16.65 7.51
N ARG A 106 -15.69 -17.05 6.33
CA ARG A 106 -16.03 -18.35 5.72
C ARG A 106 -15.38 -19.53 6.44
N ASN A 107 -14.24 -19.30 7.10
CA ASN A 107 -13.45 -20.33 7.76
C ASN A 107 -13.79 -20.49 9.26
N GLN A 108 -14.74 -19.69 9.78
CA GLN A 108 -15.16 -19.73 11.18
C GLN A 108 -16.51 -20.43 11.35
N THR A 109 -16.56 -21.42 12.25
CA THR A 109 -17.78 -22.04 12.78
C THR A 109 -18.32 -21.20 13.95
N GLY A 110 -18.73 -19.96 13.68
CA GLY A 110 -19.17 -19.01 14.73
C GLY A 110 -19.77 -17.71 14.19
N THR A 111 -19.96 -16.73 15.08
CA THR A 111 -20.52 -15.41 14.73
C THR A 111 -19.62 -14.68 13.73
N ARG A 112 -20.19 -14.32 12.58
CA ARG A 112 -19.47 -13.62 11.51
C ARG A 112 -19.28 -12.15 11.90
N ILE A 113 -18.03 -11.69 11.86
CA ILE A 113 -17.72 -10.28 12.11
C ILE A 113 -17.94 -9.50 10.81
N ALA A 114 -18.90 -8.61 10.80
CA ALA A 114 -19.12 -7.71 9.67
C ALA A 114 -18.83 -6.28 10.12
N ILE A 115 -18.22 -5.49 9.23
CA ILE A 115 -17.95 -4.07 9.48
C ILE A 115 -18.74 -3.20 8.53
N GLY A 116 -19.11 -2.01 8.98
CA GLY A 116 -19.45 -0.91 8.08
C GLY A 116 -18.21 -0.06 7.84
N ILE A 117 -18.08 0.46 6.61
CA ILE A 117 -17.00 1.38 6.25
C ILE A 117 -17.60 2.69 5.73
N GLY A 118 -17.07 3.81 6.21
CA GLY A 118 -17.39 5.14 5.73
C GLY A 118 -16.17 5.89 5.26
N ILE A 119 -16.25 6.55 4.11
CA ILE A 119 -15.15 7.31 3.53
C ILE A 119 -15.59 8.72 3.17
N ASN A 120 -14.79 9.70 3.56
CA ASN A 120 -14.97 11.08 3.13
C ASN A 120 -13.62 11.73 2.75
N THR A 121 -13.66 12.66 1.80
CA THR A 121 -12.51 13.42 1.32
C THR A 121 -12.77 14.90 1.56
N GLY A 122 -11.79 15.59 2.14
CA GLY A 122 -11.88 17.02 2.40
C GLY A 122 -10.65 17.53 3.12
N GLU A 123 -10.76 18.69 3.76
CA GLU A 123 -9.63 19.39 4.36
C GLU A 123 -9.76 19.46 5.88
N PRO A 124 -9.40 18.38 6.61
CA PRO A 124 -9.39 18.40 8.07
C PRO A 124 -8.19 19.21 8.60
N ILE A 125 -8.32 19.69 9.83
CA ILE A 125 -7.19 20.28 10.57
C ILE A 125 -6.34 19.13 11.09
N GLN A 126 -5.04 19.11 10.76
CA GLN A 126 -4.09 18.14 11.29
C GLN A 126 -3.33 18.75 12.48
N GLU A 127 -3.35 18.08 13.63
CA GLU A 127 -2.62 18.52 14.82
C GLU A 127 -2.09 17.30 15.58
N GLY A 128 -0.80 17.29 15.92
CA GLY A 128 -0.20 16.21 16.73
C GLY A 128 -0.28 14.79 16.13
N GLY A 129 -0.47 14.66 14.82
CA GLY A 129 -0.68 13.38 14.15
C GLY A 129 -2.14 12.89 14.15
N ASP A 130 -3.09 13.68 14.67
CA ASP A 130 -4.54 13.43 14.62
C ASP A 130 -5.22 14.40 13.63
N PHE A 131 -6.50 14.16 13.33
CA PHE A 131 -7.32 15.02 12.46
C PHE A 131 -8.62 15.47 13.13
N PHE A 132 -8.98 16.72 12.87
CA PHE A 132 -10.18 17.37 13.41
C PHE A 132 -11.00 18.09 12.34
N GLY A 133 -12.28 18.30 12.61
CA GLY A 133 -13.16 19.14 11.80
C GLY A 133 -14.28 18.40 11.06
N GLY A 134 -14.99 19.14 10.21
CA GLY A 134 -16.19 18.66 9.51
C GLY A 134 -15.95 17.42 8.65
N THR A 135 -14.80 17.33 7.98
CA THR A 135 -14.41 16.18 7.14
C THR A 135 -14.34 14.88 7.95
N VAL A 136 -13.76 14.94 9.15
CA VAL A 136 -13.62 13.80 10.08
C VAL A 136 -14.99 13.37 10.59
N ASN A 137 -15.80 14.35 11.03
CA ASN A 137 -17.14 14.10 11.54
C ASN A 137 -18.04 13.46 10.48
N LEU A 138 -17.97 13.94 9.24
CA LEU A 138 -18.75 13.38 8.13
C LEU A 138 -18.32 11.94 7.84
N ALA A 139 -17.02 11.65 7.74
CA ALA A 139 -16.52 10.29 7.52
C ALA A 139 -17.02 9.30 8.60
N ALA A 140 -16.96 9.71 9.86
CA ALA A 140 -17.44 8.90 10.98
C ALA A 140 -18.97 8.68 10.93
N ARG A 141 -19.75 9.68 10.51
CA ARG A 141 -21.21 9.53 10.36
C ARG A 141 -21.60 8.69 9.15
N ILE A 142 -20.87 8.79 8.05
CA ILE A 142 -21.04 7.90 6.90
C ILE A 142 -20.75 6.47 7.32
N CYS A 143 -19.67 6.24 8.09
CA CYS A 143 -19.37 4.92 8.62
C CYS A 143 -20.52 4.42 9.48
N ALA A 144 -21.02 5.21 10.44
CA ALA A 144 -22.16 4.80 11.28
C ALA A 144 -23.44 4.47 10.49
N ALA A 145 -23.66 5.08 9.32
CA ALA A 145 -24.79 4.79 8.44
C ALA A 145 -24.60 3.51 7.60
N ALA A 146 -23.35 3.07 7.36
CA ALA A 146 -23.05 1.87 6.59
C ALA A 146 -23.40 0.60 7.39
N GLY A 147 -24.21 -0.26 6.83
CA GLY A 147 -24.58 -1.55 7.39
C GLY A 147 -23.44 -2.59 7.38
N PRO A 148 -23.71 -3.81 7.87
CA PRO A 148 -22.74 -4.89 7.88
C PRO A 148 -22.29 -5.27 6.46
N GLY A 149 -21.01 -5.14 6.15
CA GLY A 149 -20.46 -5.43 4.83
C GLY A 149 -20.59 -4.29 3.82
N GLU A 150 -21.20 -3.17 4.21
CA GLU A 150 -21.40 -2.04 3.31
C GLU A 150 -20.22 -1.06 3.35
N ILE A 151 -19.98 -0.39 2.22
CA ILE A 151 -19.02 0.70 2.08
C ILE A 151 -19.78 1.91 1.55
N PHE A 152 -19.93 2.94 2.37
CA PHE A 152 -20.53 4.20 1.97
C PHE A 152 -19.47 5.29 1.84
N ILE A 153 -19.66 6.15 0.84
CA ILE A 153 -18.79 7.30 0.59
C ILE A 153 -19.63 8.56 0.42
N ALA A 154 -19.02 9.71 0.74
CA ALA A 154 -19.59 11.01 0.41
C ALA A 154 -19.64 11.21 -1.12
N GLU A 155 -20.61 12.00 -1.58
CA GLU A 155 -20.68 12.40 -2.99
C GLU A 155 -19.37 13.07 -3.48
N THR A 156 -18.74 13.90 -2.64
CA THR A 156 -17.44 14.53 -2.92
C THR A 156 -16.35 13.49 -3.15
N THR A 157 -16.26 12.46 -2.31
CA THR A 157 -15.30 11.36 -2.44
C THR A 157 -15.51 10.59 -3.74
N ARG A 158 -16.76 10.34 -4.16
CA ARG A 158 -17.06 9.74 -5.45
C ARG A 158 -16.50 10.59 -6.60
N TYR A 159 -16.71 11.91 -6.57
CA TYR A 159 -16.25 12.79 -7.64
C TYR A 159 -14.72 12.84 -7.72
N VAL A 160 -14.04 12.91 -6.57
CA VAL A 160 -12.57 12.91 -6.52
C VAL A 160 -11.98 11.55 -6.93
N ALA A 161 -12.63 10.44 -6.57
CA ALA A 161 -12.16 9.10 -6.92
C ALA A 161 -12.26 8.80 -8.42
N GLY A 162 -13.24 9.41 -9.11
CA GLY A 162 -13.54 9.12 -10.50
C GLY A 162 -13.96 7.67 -10.73
N ARG A 163 -13.87 7.20 -11.97
CA ARG A 163 -14.19 5.80 -12.32
C ARG A 163 -13.09 4.86 -11.82
N ILE A 164 -13.49 3.80 -11.14
CA ILE A 164 -12.61 2.69 -10.75
C ILE A 164 -13.13 1.44 -11.44
N GLU A 165 -12.24 0.65 -12.03
CA GLU A 165 -12.59 -0.61 -12.68
C GLU A 165 -13.09 -1.63 -11.66
N SER A 166 -14.08 -2.45 -12.04
CA SER A 166 -14.73 -3.44 -11.16
C SER A 166 -15.45 -2.89 -9.93
N ILE A 167 -15.66 -1.56 -9.88
CA ILE A 167 -16.43 -0.88 -8.85
C ILE A 167 -17.61 -0.14 -9.48
N ASP A 168 -18.79 -0.40 -8.93
CA ASP A 168 -20.03 0.28 -9.27
C ASP A 168 -20.44 1.21 -8.12
N TYR A 169 -20.76 2.46 -8.46
CA TYR A 169 -21.26 3.45 -7.50
C TYR A 169 -22.78 3.50 -7.55
N VAL A 170 -23.44 3.16 -6.45
CA VAL A 170 -24.90 3.16 -6.34
C VAL A 170 -25.34 4.32 -5.44
N ASP A 171 -26.11 5.24 -5.98
CA ASP A 171 -26.66 6.34 -5.20
C ASP A 171 -27.72 5.81 -4.22
N ARG A 172 -27.52 6.07 -2.92
CA ARG A 172 -28.43 5.68 -1.83
C ARG A 172 -29.30 6.85 -1.36
N GLY A 173 -29.28 7.97 -2.08
CA GLY A 173 -30.09 9.15 -1.81
C GLY A 173 -29.54 10.00 -0.66
N LEU A 174 -30.40 10.90 -0.18
CA LEU A 174 -30.11 11.80 0.93
C LEU A 174 -30.39 11.12 2.28
N HIS A 175 -29.43 11.21 3.20
CA HIS A 175 -29.51 10.66 4.56
C HIS A 175 -29.35 11.77 5.60
N GLU A 176 -30.21 11.77 6.62
CA GLU A 176 -30.04 12.66 7.77
C GLU A 176 -28.93 12.12 8.67
N LEU A 177 -27.79 12.83 8.72
CA LEU A 177 -26.65 12.44 9.54
C LEU A 177 -26.58 13.29 10.81
N LYS A 178 -26.45 12.63 11.96
CA LYS A 178 -26.36 13.30 13.27
C LYS A 178 -25.27 14.37 13.29
N GLY A 179 -25.67 15.63 13.50
CA GLY A 179 -24.77 16.78 13.59
C GLY A 179 -24.66 17.62 12.32
N PHE A 180 -25.37 17.25 11.25
CA PHE A 180 -25.47 18.03 10.01
C PHE A 180 -26.89 18.62 9.88
N GLN A 181 -26.98 19.88 9.47
CA GLN A 181 -28.28 20.55 9.28
C GLN A 181 -28.96 20.14 7.98
N GLU A 182 -28.17 19.82 6.96
CA GLU A 182 -28.67 19.38 5.65
C GLU A 182 -28.44 17.87 5.46
N PRO A 183 -29.42 17.14 4.89
CA PRO A 183 -29.23 15.74 4.51
C PRO A 183 -28.02 15.56 3.58
N GLN A 184 -27.25 14.51 3.80
CA GLN A 184 -26.04 14.22 3.04
C GLN A 184 -26.29 13.10 2.03
N ARG A 185 -25.88 13.28 0.77
CA ARG A 185 -26.01 12.22 -0.24
C ARG A 185 -24.95 11.14 -0.01
N LEU A 186 -25.41 9.90 0.15
CA LEU A 186 -24.52 8.74 0.34
C LEU A 186 -24.48 7.90 -0.92
N ILE A 187 -23.27 7.47 -1.28
CA ILE A 187 -23.02 6.58 -2.40
C ILE A 187 -22.50 5.25 -1.85
N GLU A 188 -23.15 4.15 -2.19
CA GLU A 188 -22.68 2.80 -1.91
C GLU A 188 -21.64 2.39 -2.96
N VAL A 189 -20.51 1.89 -2.48
CA VAL A 189 -19.48 1.26 -3.32
C VAL A 189 -19.79 -0.23 -3.38
N ARG A 190 -20.15 -0.70 -4.58
CA ARG A 190 -20.28 -2.13 -4.89
C ARG A 190 -19.10 -2.58 -5.71
N TRP A 191 -18.69 -3.83 -5.52
CA TRP A 191 -17.60 -4.42 -6.28
C TRP A 191 -18.04 -5.76 -6.85
N GLN A 192 -17.66 -6.01 -8.10
CA GLN A 192 -17.79 -7.32 -8.71
C GLN A 192 -16.43 -8.01 -8.59
N PRO A 193 -16.34 -9.23 -8.05
CA PRO A 193 -15.12 -10.01 -8.16
C PRO A 193 -14.87 -10.21 -9.65
N SER A 194 -13.73 -9.75 -10.16
CA SER A 194 -13.33 -10.02 -11.54
C SER A 194 -13.36 -11.53 -11.78
N ALA A 195 -14.09 -11.98 -12.80
CA ALA A 195 -14.22 -13.40 -13.17
C ALA A 195 -12.87 -14.05 -13.54
N ALA A 196 -11.78 -13.28 -13.60
CA ALA A 196 -10.43 -13.77 -13.84
C ALA A 196 -9.66 -14.21 -12.57
N GLU A 197 -10.19 -13.98 -11.35
CA GLU A 197 -9.44 -14.24 -10.09
C GLU A 197 -10.25 -14.89 -8.96
N ALA A 198 -11.36 -15.58 -9.26
CA ALA A 198 -11.97 -16.49 -8.29
C ALA A 198 -11.44 -17.92 -8.50
N PRO A 199 -10.60 -18.50 -7.61
CA PRO A 199 -10.54 -19.94 -7.52
C PRO A 199 -11.97 -20.40 -7.20
N SER A 200 -12.52 -21.30 -8.03
CA SER A 200 -13.85 -21.85 -7.80
C SER A 200 -13.96 -22.34 -6.35
N GLY A 201 -15.12 -22.16 -5.69
CA GLY A 201 -15.32 -22.69 -4.34
C GLY A 201 -15.06 -24.20 -4.24
N ALA A 202 -15.07 -24.91 -5.37
CA ALA A 202 -14.63 -26.30 -5.47
C ALA A 202 -13.13 -26.50 -5.24
N GLN A 203 -12.27 -25.59 -5.73
CA GLN A 203 -10.81 -25.68 -5.59
C GLN A 203 -10.35 -25.27 -4.18
N GLU A 204 -11.00 -24.27 -3.56
CA GLU A 204 -10.75 -23.95 -2.15
C GLU A 204 -11.21 -25.09 -1.21
N ALA A 205 -12.36 -25.72 -1.50
CA ALA A 205 -12.83 -26.90 -0.77
C ALA A 205 -11.92 -28.11 -0.97
N GLU A 206 -11.41 -28.33 -2.19
CA GLU A 206 -10.48 -29.42 -2.49
C GLU A 206 -9.14 -29.24 -1.77
N ILE A 207 -8.61 -28.03 -1.72
CA ILE A 207 -7.37 -27.74 -0.97
C ILE A 207 -7.61 -27.91 0.53
N ALA A 208 -8.72 -27.40 1.07
CA ALA A 208 -9.07 -27.58 2.48
C ALA A 208 -9.22 -29.07 2.86
N ALA A 209 -9.96 -29.84 2.06
CA ALA A 209 -10.10 -31.29 2.26
C ALA A 209 -8.79 -32.05 2.07
N THR A 210 -7.87 -31.54 1.25
CA THR A 210 -6.52 -32.11 1.10
C THR A 210 -5.66 -31.81 2.33
N VAL A 211 -5.70 -30.59 2.85
CA VAL A 211 -5.00 -30.19 4.08
C VAL A 211 -5.47 -31.02 5.27
N GLU A 212 -6.79 -31.20 5.43
CA GLU A 212 -7.38 -32.01 6.50
C GLU A 212 -6.89 -33.46 6.43
N ARG A 213 -7.02 -34.11 5.27
CA ARG A 213 -6.49 -35.48 5.05
C ARG A 213 -4.98 -35.58 5.30
N SER A 214 -4.21 -34.57 4.91
CA SER A 214 -2.77 -34.54 5.15
C SER A 214 -2.43 -34.42 6.64
N ILE A 215 -3.18 -33.61 7.40
CA ILE A 215 -3.00 -33.50 8.85
C ILE A 215 -3.26 -34.84 9.54
N ASP A 216 -4.27 -35.59 9.11
CA ASP A 216 -4.56 -36.93 9.65
C ASP A 216 -3.42 -37.93 9.42
N VAL A 217 -2.85 -37.94 8.22
CA VAL A 217 -1.67 -38.78 7.91
C VAL A 217 -0.50 -38.43 8.83
N LEU A 218 -0.24 -37.13 9.05
CA LEU A 218 0.83 -36.69 9.95
C LEU A 218 0.55 -37.06 11.40
N ASN A 219 -0.69 -36.97 11.87
CA ASN A 219 -1.08 -37.40 13.21
C ASN A 219 -0.82 -38.90 13.42
N ARG A 220 -1.10 -39.72 12.41
CA ARG A 220 -0.78 -41.16 12.45
C ARG A 220 0.71 -41.41 12.55
N VAL A 221 1.54 -40.72 11.76
CA VAL A 221 3.01 -40.84 11.85
C VAL A 221 3.53 -40.43 13.23
N LEU A 222 2.97 -39.35 13.80
CA LEU A 222 3.35 -38.89 15.15
C LEU A 222 2.94 -39.85 16.27
N SER A 223 2.01 -40.77 16.01
CA SER A 223 1.60 -41.81 16.96
C SER A 223 2.40 -43.11 16.85
N ILE A 224 3.30 -43.23 15.86
CA ILE A 224 4.15 -44.43 15.71
C ILE A 224 5.14 -44.50 16.87
N THR A 225 5.27 -45.68 17.47
CA THR A 225 6.26 -46.00 18.50
C THR A 225 7.14 -47.17 18.03
N HIS A 226 8.38 -47.21 18.52
CA HIS A 226 9.27 -48.34 18.30
C HIS A 226 9.26 -49.24 19.54
N THR A 227 8.98 -50.53 19.35
CA THR A 227 8.71 -51.49 20.45
C THR A 227 9.89 -51.63 21.41
N ASP A 228 11.13 -51.60 20.91
CA ASP A 228 12.32 -51.90 21.72
C ASP A 228 13.15 -50.66 22.09
N ASP A 229 12.93 -49.52 21.44
CA ASP A 229 13.79 -48.34 21.55
C ASP A 229 12.97 -47.05 21.40
N PRO A 230 12.54 -46.45 22.53
CA PRO A 230 11.80 -45.20 22.52
C PRO A 230 12.57 -44.02 21.90
N GLY A 231 13.90 -44.12 21.78
CA GLY A 231 14.79 -43.11 21.20
C GLY A 231 15.26 -43.42 19.78
N PHE A 232 14.63 -44.38 19.09
CA PHE A 232 15.04 -44.82 17.76
C PHE A 232 15.17 -43.65 16.78
N ARG A 233 16.41 -43.20 16.53
CA ARG A 233 16.73 -41.95 15.83
C ARG A 233 16.03 -41.78 14.47
N PRO A 234 15.98 -42.79 13.58
CA PRO A 234 15.30 -42.66 12.29
C PRO A 234 13.80 -42.33 12.42
N LEU A 235 13.13 -42.86 13.44
CA LEU A 235 11.73 -42.54 13.73
C LEU A 235 11.59 -41.13 14.31
N VAL A 236 12.48 -40.72 15.21
CA VAL A 236 12.49 -39.36 15.78
C VAL A 236 12.70 -38.28 14.70
N GLU A 237 13.61 -38.53 13.75
CA GLU A 237 13.85 -37.63 12.61
C GLU A 237 12.63 -37.56 11.67
N CYS A 238 12.01 -38.70 11.36
CA CYS A 238 10.76 -38.76 10.60
C CYS A 238 9.64 -37.97 11.29
N GLN A 239 9.46 -38.15 12.60
CA GLN A 239 8.46 -37.45 13.38
C GLN A 239 8.75 -35.95 13.49
N THR A 240 10.01 -35.53 13.53
CA THR A 240 10.38 -34.12 13.53
C THR A 240 9.99 -33.46 12.21
N LYS A 241 10.30 -34.10 11.07
CA LYS A 241 9.83 -33.65 9.74
C LYS A 241 8.29 -33.59 9.66
N ALA A 242 7.60 -34.56 10.27
CA ALA A 242 6.13 -34.57 10.33
C ALA A 242 5.56 -33.43 11.19
N ARG A 243 6.18 -33.09 12.33
CA ARG A 243 5.79 -31.94 13.17
C ARG A 243 5.95 -30.62 12.43
N ASP A 244 7.06 -30.44 11.72
CA ASP A 244 7.33 -29.21 10.96
C ASP A 244 6.33 -29.02 9.82
N LEU A 245 6.04 -30.09 9.06
CA LEU A 245 5.03 -30.05 8.00
C LEU A 245 3.62 -29.81 8.57
N ARG A 246 3.26 -30.45 9.69
CA ARG A 246 1.96 -30.23 10.36
C ARG A 246 1.82 -28.79 10.84
N LEU A 247 2.86 -28.22 11.45
CA LEU A 247 2.86 -26.82 11.90
C LEU A 247 2.69 -25.87 10.72
N ARG A 248 3.38 -26.12 9.60
CA ARG A 248 3.20 -25.33 8.36
C ARG A 248 1.76 -25.41 7.85
N LEU A 249 1.20 -26.61 7.68
CA LEU A 249 -0.17 -26.79 7.20
C LEU A 249 -1.21 -26.17 8.15
N SER A 250 -1.01 -26.25 9.47
CA SER A 250 -1.90 -25.64 10.48
C SER A 250 -1.83 -24.11 10.55
N ARG A 251 -0.68 -23.50 10.19
CA ARG A 251 -0.50 -22.03 10.19
C ARG A 251 -0.94 -21.39 8.87
N SER A 252 -1.05 -22.18 7.80
CA SER A 252 -1.44 -21.73 6.46
C SER A 252 -2.96 -21.64 6.25
N ALA A 253 -3.75 -21.23 7.25
CA ALA A 253 -5.22 -21.08 7.14
C ALA A 253 -5.71 -20.06 6.07
N SER A 254 -4.78 -19.42 5.35
CA SER A 254 -5.08 -18.69 4.11
C SER A 254 -4.65 -19.51 2.89
N VAL A 255 -5.64 -20.11 2.22
CA VAL A 255 -5.51 -20.97 1.01
C VAL A 255 -4.95 -20.23 -0.22
N GLN A 256 -4.53 -18.96 -0.10
CA GLN A 256 -3.95 -18.22 -1.23
C GLN A 256 -2.47 -18.60 -1.40
N GLY A 257 -2.21 -19.53 -2.33
CA GLY A 257 -0.87 -19.82 -2.85
C GLY A 257 -0.40 -21.28 -2.72
N GLN A 258 -1.20 -22.19 -2.14
CA GLN A 258 -0.88 -23.63 -2.12
C GLN A 258 -1.66 -24.36 -3.21
N SER A 259 -0.97 -25.17 -4.03
CA SER A 259 -1.66 -26.13 -4.90
C SER A 259 -1.92 -27.42 -4.12
N ALA A 260 -3.12 -28.01 -4.27
CA ALA A 260 -3.45 -29.30 -3.67
C ALA A 260 -2.42 -30.38 -4.05
N GLN A 261 -1.88 -30.29 -5.27
CA GLN A 261 -0.84 -31.18 -5.79
C GLN A 261 0.48 -31.07 -5.03
N ARG A 262 0.92 -29.85 -4.67
CA ARG A 262 2.15 -29.66 -3.89
C ARG A 262 2.03 -30.22 -2.48
N ILE A 263 0.85 -30.05 -1.85
CA ILE A 263 0.55 -30.64 -0.54
C ILE A 263 0.56 -32.17 -0.63
N GLN A 264 -0.02 -32.72 -1.70
CA GLN A 264 0.00 -34.17 -1.98
C GLN A 264 1.41 -34.72 -2.21
N GLU A 265 2.30 -33.97 -2.86
CA GLU A 265 3.69 -34.36 -3.05
C GLU A 265 4.48 -34.35 -1.74
N GLU A 266 4.29 -33.33 -0.90
CA GLU A 266 4.95 -33.22 0.41
C GLU A 266 4.46 -34.27 1.42
N ILE A 267 3.18 -34.67 1.37
CA ILE A 267 2.62 -35.68 2.27
C ILE A 267 2.92 -37.11 1.83
N ARG A 268 3.21 -37.35 0.54
CA ARG A 268 3.30 -38.70 -0.04
C ARG A 268 4.25 -39.65 0.70
N PRO A 269 5.48 -39.25 1.07
CA PRO A 269 6.36 -40.15 1.81
C PRO A 269 5.78 -40.62 3.15
N PHE A 270 5.04 -39.75 3.84
CA PHE A 270 4.41 -40.07 5.11
C PHE A 270 3.21 -41.01 4.92
N ALA A 271 2.42 -40.81 3.86
CA ALA A 271 1.34 -41.71 3.48
C ALA A 271 1.86 -43.10 3.09
N ASP A 272 2.97 -43.16 2.35
CA ASP A 272 3.63 -44.42 1.98
C ASP A 272 4.11 -45.18 3.23
N LEU A 273 4.69 -44.48 4.22
CA LEU A 273 5.08 -45.08 5.50
C LEU A 273 3.86 -45.63 6.27
N VAL A 274 2.78 -44.85 6.38
CA VAL A 274 1.56 -45.29 7.06
C VAL A 274 0.97 -46.53 6.35
N THR A 275 0.95 -46.54 5.02
CA THR A 275 0.45 -47.67 4.22
C THR A 275 1.28 -48.93 4.47
N LEU A 276 2.61 -48.79 4.47
CA LEU A 276 3.56 -49.86 4.72
C LEU A 276 3.48 -50.43 6.15
N LEU A 277 2.99 -49.66 7.12
CA LEU A 277 2.70 -50.13 8.49
C LEU A 277 1.32 -50.79 8.61
N VAL A 278 0.30 -50.26 7.94
CA VAL A 278 -1.10 -50.72 8.06
C VAL A 278 -1.37 -51.99 7.27
N GLU A 279 -0.87 -52.04 6.04
CA GLU A 279 -1.15 -53.12 5.08
C GLU A 279 -0.02 -54.14 5.03
N ARG A 280 0.82 -54.22 6.08
CA ARG A 280 2.04 -55.03 6.12
C ARG A 280 1.83 -56.48 5.71
N ASP A 281 0.71 -57.09 6.10
CA ASP A 281 0.42 -58.50 5.85
C ASP A 281 -0.48 -58.72 4.61
N THR A 282 -0.91 -57.64 3.95
CA THR A 282 -1.89 -57.68 2.85
C THR A 282 -1.36 -57.09 1.54
N LEU A 283 -0.16 -56.48 1.54
CA LEU A 283 0.45 -55.91 0.35
C LEU A 283 1.04 -56.98 -0.57
N GLU A 284 0.81 -56.83 -1.88
CA GLU A 284 1.51 -57.59 -2.91
C GLU A 284 3.02 -57.33 -2.86
N GLU A 285 3.82 -58.36 -3.14
CA GLU A 285 5.28 -58.32 -3.03
C GLU A 285 5.92 -57.18 -3.86
N GLN A 286 5.46 -56.99 -5.09
CA GLN A 286 5.93 -55.91 -5.97
C GLN A 286 5.57 -54.52 -5.42
N ARG A 287 4.40 -54.36 -4.80
CA ARG A 287 3.93 -53.09 -4.23
C ARG A 287 4.65 -52.78 -2.91
N SER A 288 4.94 -53.80 -2.09
CA SER A 288 5.76 -53.67 -0.88
C SER A 288 7.15 -53.15 -1.24
N ALA A 289 7.84 -53.77 -2.21
CA ALA A 289 9.17 -53.36 -2.63
C ALA A 289 9.23 -51.90 -3.14
N GLN A 290 8.18 -51.46 -3.84
CA GLN A 290 8.06 -50.07 -4.31
C GLN A 290 7.90 -49.09 -3.16
N LEU A 291 7.03 -49.38 -2.19
CA LEU A 291 6.80 -48.54 -1.00
C LEU A 291 8.04 -48.51 -0.10
N GLU A 292 8.71 -49.65 0.12
CA GLU A 292 9.96 -49.74 0.86
C GLU A 292 11.04 -48.84 0.25
N THR A 293 11.20 -48.87 -1.08
CA THR A 293 12.15 -48.02 -1.79
C THR A 293 11.79 -46.54 -1.72
N ALA A 294 10.49 -46.20 -1.73
CA ALA A 294 10.02 -44.82 -1.60
C ALA A 294 10.26 -44.26 -0.18
N VAL A 295 9.88 -45.02 0.85
CA VAL A 295 10.08 -44.67 2.26
C VAL A 295 11.58 -44.59 2.60
N ALA A 296 12.40 -45.52 2.10
CA ALA A 296 13.85 -45.50 2.29
C ALA A 296 14.50 -44.25 1.68
N ARG A 297 14.00 -43.75 0.54
CA ARG A 297 14.51 -42.52 -0.09
C ARG A 297 14.24 -41.26 0.76
N SER A 298 13.14 -41.22 1.49
CA SER A 298 12.74 -40.04 2.27
C SER A 298 13.17 -40.07 3.74
N PHE A 299 13.21 -41.26 4.35
CA PHE A 299 13.48 -41.44 5.79
C PHE A 299 14.59 -42.45 6.10
N GLY A 300 15.15 -43.13 5.09
CA GLY A 300 16.26 -44.07 5.25
C GLY A 300 15.85 -45.54 5.44
N TRP A 301 16.74 -46.44 5.03
CA TRP A 301 16.62 -47.90 5.18
C TRP A 301 16.43 -48.40 6.63
N PRO A 302 17.01 -47.78 7.67
CA PRO A 302 16.78 -48.21 9.04
C PRO A 302 15.30 -48.23 9.45
N LEU A 303 14.51 -47.26 8.97
CA LEU A 303 13.07 -47.20 9.27
C LEU A 303 12.29 -48.32 8.58
N VAL A 304 12.63 -48.63 7.32
CA VAL A 304 12.05 -49.74 6.55
C VAL A 304 12.38 -51.08 7.21
N THR A 305 13.64 -51.27 7.63
CA THR A 305 14.10 -52.47 8.31
C THR A 305 13.36 -52.69 9.64
N ALA A 306 13.10 -51.61 10.38
CA ALA A 306 12.34 -51.66 11.62
C ALA A 306 10.88 -52.09 11.39
N ASN A 307 10.24 -51.59 10.32
CA ASN A 307 8.90 -52.05 9.92
C ASN A 307 8.89 -53.52 9.52
N ALA A 308 9.81 -53.95 8.64
CA ALA A 308 9.91 -55.32 8.16
C ALA A 308 10.09 -56.32 9.32
N ARG A 309 10.76 -55.91 10.40
CA ARG A 309 10.94 -56.68 11.64
C ARG A 309 9.78 -56.58 12.63
N GLY A 310 8.73 -55.81 12.33
CA GLY A 310 7.57 -55.63 13.18
C GLY A 310 7.83 -54.84 14.45
N ARG A 311 8.84 -53.96 14.43
CA ARG A 311 9.23 -53.15 15.59
C ARG A 311 8.60 -51.76 15.60
N LEU A 312 7.76 -51.44 14.61
CA LEU A 312 6.98 -50.20 14.56
C LEU A 312 5.51 -50.53 14.76
N SER A 313 4.82 -49.77 15.62
CA SER A 313 3.39 -49.91 15.86
C SER A 313 2.75 -48.55 16.10
N PHE A 314 1.44 -48.41 15.88
CA PHE A 314 0.71 -47.23 16.34
C PHE A 314 0.48 -47.36 17.85
N GLY A 315 0.81 -46.34 18.62
CA GLY A 315 0.62 -46.35 20.06
C GLY A 315 -0.85 -46.56 20.43
N ALA A 316 -1.15 -47.69 21.08
CA ALA A 316 -2.40 -47.87 21.78
C ALA A 316 -2.40 -46.95 23.01
N VAL A 317 -3.44 -46.12 23.16
CA VAL A 317 -3.81 -45.62 24.48
C VAL A 317 -4.38 -46.83 25.23
N GLU A 318 -3.55 -47.55 25.98
CA GLU A 318 -4.07 -48.44 27.01
C GLU A 318 -4.82 -47.58 28.04
N PRO A 319 -6.04 -47.97 28.47
CA PRO A 319 -6.68 -47.35 29.61
C PRO A 319 -5.80 -47.60 30.83
N ARG A 320 -5.08 -46.58 31.27
CA ARG A 320 -4.28 -46.59 32.48
C ARG A 320 -5.17 -47.00 33.66
N ALA A 321 -4.94 -48.20 34.18
CA ALA A 321 -5.48 -48.62 35.47
C ALA A 321 -5.15 -47.52 36.51
N ALA A 322 -6.17 -47.12 37.27
CA ALA A 322 -6.08 -46.06 38.26
C ALA A 322 -4.93 -46.35 39.24
N ALA A 323 -3.90 -45.51 39.20
CA ALA A 323 -2.90 -45.45 40.26
C ALA A 323 -3.53 -44.77 41.50
N PRO A 324 -3.24 -45.23 42.73
CA PRO A 324 -3.81 -44.68 43.94
C PRO A 324 -3.39 -43.21 44.14
N PRO A 325 -4.19 -42.40 44.84
CA PRO A 325 -3.99 -40.95 44.93
C PRO A 325 -2.68 -40.61 45.64
N VAL A 326 -1.88 -39.74 45.03
CA VAL A 326 -0.62 -39.21 45.57
C VAL A 326 -0.94 -38.15 46.64
N ALA A 327 -0.34 -38.31 47.82
CA ALA A 327 -0.47 -37.40 48.96
C ALA A 327 0.14 -36.01 48.70
N PRO A 328 -0.35 -34.94 49.35
CA PRO A 328 0.13 -33.57 49.14
C PRO A 328 1.55 -33.35 49.72
N PRO A 329 2.33 -32.39 49.18
CA PRO A 329 3.71 -32.15 49.58
C PRO A 329 3.84 -31.48 50.96
N PRO A 330 4.96 -31.68 51.69
CA PRO A 330 5.17 -31.10 53.02
C PRO A 330 5.67 -29.65 52.96
N ALA A 331 5.36 -28.88 54.02
CA ALA A 331 5.71 -27.47 54.20
C ALA A 331 7.22 -27.23 54.41
N PRO A 332 7.75 -26.02 54.07
CA PRO A 332 9.17 -25.71 54.21
C PRO A 332 9.59 -25.38 55.65
N ALA A 333 10.76 -25.88 56.07
CA ALA A 333 11.37 -25.67 57.39
C ALA A 333 12.27 -24.40 57.46
N PRO A 334 12.53 -23.83 58.65
CA PRO A 334 13.16 -22.51 58.82
C PRO A 334 14.69 -22.54 58.76
N ALA A 335 15.28 -21.40 58.38
CA ALA A 335 16.73 -21.19 58.24
C ALA A 335 17.46 -20.95 59.59
N PRO A 336 18.76 -21.28 59.72
CA PRO A 336 19.45 -21.35 60.99
C PRO A 336 20.09 -20.02 61.45
N SER A 337 20.10 -19.82 62.76
CA SER A 337 20.77 -18.75 63.52
C SER A 337 22.30 -18.83 63.41
N ARG A 338 22.98 -17.69 63.25
CA ARG A 338 24.43 -17.57 63.45
C ARG A 338 24.77 -16.49 64.48
N THR A 339 25.75 -16.84 65.29
CA THR A 339 26.23 -16.25 66.55
C THR A 339 27.09 -14.99 66.35
N SER A 340 27.04 -14.07 67.34
CA SER A 340 27.87 -12.88 67.65
C SER A 340 29.39 -13.19 67.82
N ALA A 341 30.42 -12.32 67.78
CA ALA A 341 30.69 -10.88 68.01
C ALA A 341 32.11 -10.52 67.38
N PRO A 342 32.86 -9.39 67.61
CA PRO A 342 32.70 -8.28 68.55
C PRO A 342 32.92 -6.84 68.01
N THR A 343 32.77 -5.92 68.95
CA THR A 343 32.63 -4.45 68.96
C THR A 343 33.86 -3.63 68.54
N ARG A 344 33.63 -2.45 67.92
CA ARG A 344 34.50 -1.28 68.06
C ARG A 344 33.66 -0.01 68.20
N THR A 345 34.01 0.75 69.23
CA THR A 345 33.42 1.98 69.78
C THR A 345 34.03 3.24 69.15
N SER A 346 33.25 4.34 69.01
CA SER A 346 33.64 5.76 69.20
C SER A 346 32.51 6.78 68.80
N PRO A 347 32.53 8.06 69.27
CA PRO A 347 31.40 8.69 70.00
C PRO A 347 30.83 10.01 69.34
N PRO A 348 30.24 11.02 70.06
CA PRO A 348 28.80 11.39 69.97
C PRO A 348 28.44 12.80 69.43
N ALA A 349 27.16 12.95 68.99
CA ALA A 349 26.22 14.11 68.95
C ALA A 349 26.66 15.49 68.32
N PRO A 350 25.77 16.27 67.63
CA PRO A 350 24.59 16.86 68.27
C PRO A 350 23.27 16.90 67.45
N THR A 351 22.23 17.12 68.24
CA THR A 351 20.82 17.45 68.04
C THR A 351 20.42 18.23 66.77
N ARG A 352 19.34 17.76 66.12
CA ARG A 352 18.33 18.63 65.49
C ARG A 352 16.91 18.08 65.68
N THR A 353 16.12 18.86 66.40
CA THR A 353 14.68 18.71 66.64
C THR A 353 13.89 18.90 65.34
N PRO A 354 12.88 18.07 65.02
CA PRO A 354 12.01 18.30 63.87
C PRO A 354 10.84 19.25 64.22
N PRO A 355 10.42 20.16 63.31
CA PRO A 355 9.27 21.04 63.52
C PRO A 355 7.92 20.33 63.28
N PRO A 356 6.81 20.88 63.82
CA PRO A 356 5.56 20.15 64.05
C PRO A 356 4.62 20.08 62.84
N ALA A 357 3.74 19.09 62.87
CA ALA A 357 2.71 18.81 61.87
C ALA A 357 1.59 19.89 61.84
N PRO A 358 1.03 20.22 60.66
CA PRO A 358 -0.14 21.08 60.57
C PRO A 358 -1.44 20.30 60.83
N THR A 359 -2.26 20.87 61.71
CA THR A 359 -3.57 20.44 62.19
C THR A 359 -4.70 20.68 61.17
N ARG A 360 -5.71 19.80 61.19
CA ARG A 360 -6.95 19.86 60.40
C ARG A 360 -8.09 20.51 61.20
N PRO A 361 -8.91 21.42 60.63
CA PRO A 361 -10.15 21.89 61.27
C PRO A 361 -11.42 21.12 60.83
N PRO A 362 -12.53 21.25 61.58
CA PRO A 362 -13.71 20.35 61.58
C PRO A 362 -14.84 20.77 60.61
N PRO A 363 -15.95 20.00 60.47
CA PRO A 363 -16.95 20.20 59.42
C PRO A 363 -18.15 21.05 59.89
N PRO A 364 -18.92 21.67 58.97
CA PRO A 364 -20.26 22.18 59.27
C PRO A 364 -21.39 21.33 58.65
N ALA A 365 -22.55 21.38 59.32
CA ALA A 365 -23.81 20.66 59.09
C ALA A 365 -24.79 21.45 58.16
N PRO A 366 -26.00 20.92 57.83
CA PRO A 366 -26.68 21.14 56.55
C PRO A 366 -27.69 22.31 56.52
N THR A 367 -28.00 22.81 55.31
CA THR A 367 -29.08 23.79 55.09
C THR A 367 -30.06 23.41 53.98
N ARG A 368 -31.32 23.78 54.24
CA ARG A 368 -32.58 23.44 53.58
C ARG A 368 -32.85 24.23 52.30
N THR A 369 -33.66 23.60 51.46
CA THR A 369 -34.24 23.99 50.16
C THR A 369 -35.18 25.20 50.20
N ALA A 370 -35.20 26.00 49.11
CA ALA A 370 -36.27 26.94 48.76
C ALA A 370 -36.49 26.98 47.21
N PRO A 371 -37.70 27.32 46.70
CA PRO A 371 -38.18 27.00 45.33
C PRO A 371 -38.11 28.19 44.32
N PRO A 372 -38.44 27.99 43.02
CA PRO A 372 -38.04 28.89 41.94
C PRO A 372 -39.05 30.02 41.66
N ALA A 373 -38.55 31.12 41.08
CA ALA A 373 -39.32 32.28 40.60
C ALA A 373 -39.46 32.28 39.05
N PRO A 374 -40.44 33.01 38.48
CA PRO A 374 -41.18 32.58 37.28
C PRO A 374 -40.84 33.28 35.95
N THR A 375 -41.35 32.68 34.87
CA THR A 375 -41.33 33.04 33.44
C THR A 375 -41.95 34.42 33.15
N PRO A 376 -41.47 35.19 32.14
CA PRO A 376 -42.17 36.40 31.70
C PRO A 376 -43.26 36.11 30.66
N THR A 377 -44.50 36.45 31.02
CA THR A 377 -45.68 36.53 30.15
C THR A 377 -45.94 37.97 29.66
N ARG A 378 -46.08 38.12 28.33
CA ARG A 378 -47.00 38.98 27.52
C ARG A 378 -47.61 40.29 28.11
N PRO A 379 -47.67 41.38 27.32
CA PRO A 379 -48.67 42.46 27.47
C PRO A 379 -49.85 42.40 26.45
N PRO A 380 -50.95 43.16 26.66
CA PRO A 380 -52.30 42.80 26.23
C PRO A 380 -52.72 43.34 24.85
N SER A 381 -53.88 42.85 24.40
CA SER A 381 -54.51 43.01 23.09
C SER A 381 -55.62 44.08 23.03
N THR A 382 -55.79 44.75 21.87
CA THR A 382 -57.07 45.17 21.22
C THR A 382 -56.79 45.98 19.93
N PRO A 383 -57.74 46.18 18.98
CA PRO A 383 -58.75 45.27 18.45
C PRO A 383 -58.71 45.14 16.90
N THR A 384 -59.44 44.15 16.39
CA THR A 384 -59.67 43.74 15.00
C THR A 384 -60.27 44.83 14.09
N ARG A 385 -59.76 44.99 12.84
CA ARG A 385 -60.60 45.27 11.65
C ARG A 385 -59.88 45.04 10.31
N THR A 386 -60.50 44.21 9.47
CA THR A 386 -60.20 43.82 8.07
C THR A 386 -60.33 45.01 7.09
N PRO A 387 -59.59 45.05 5.95
CA PRO A 387 -60.11 44.52 4.67
C PRO A 387 -59.04 43.87 3.75
N ALA A 388 -59.32 42.70 3.15
CA ALA A 388 -59.56 42.46 1.71
C ALA A 388 -58.30 42.34 0.80
N PRO A 389 -58.37 41.54 -0.30
CA PRO A 389 -57.26 40.72 -0.80
C PRO A 389 -56.54 41.34 -2.00
N THR A 390 -55.23 41.14 -2.15
CA THR A 390 -54.58 41.36 -3.45
C THR A 390 -53.37 40.43 -3.69
N ARG A 391 -53.58 39.49 -4.63
CA ARG A 391 -52.65 38.91 -5.62
C ARG A 391 -51.47 38.04 -5.16
N THR A 392 -51.67 36.74 -5.30
CA THR A 392 -50.65 35.71 -5.56
C THR A 392 -49.94 35.97 -6.89
N PRO A 393 -48.60 35.87 -6.99
CA PRO A 393 -47.92 35.62 -8.25
C PRO A 393 -47.78 34.09 -8.48
N THR A 394 -48.34 33.65 -9.60
CA THR A 394 -48.24 32.30 -10.17
C THR A 394 -46.78 31.97 -10.56
N PRO A 395 -46.30 30.73 -10.37
CA PRO A 395 -44.99 30.30 -10.87
C PRO A 395 -44.99 30.12 -12.41
N PRO A 396 -43.84 30.29 -13.09
CA PRO A 396 -43.76 30.20 -14.55
C PRO A 396 -43.97 28.76 -15.07
N PRO A 397 -44.47 28.60 -16.32
CA PRO A 397 -44.82 27.30 -16.88
C PRO A 397 -43.58 26.49 -17.30
N ILE A 398 -43.69 25.19 -17.10
CA ILE A 398 -42.76 24.13 -17.54
C ILE A 398 -42.76 24.07 -19.08
N PRO A 399 -41.61 24.07 -19.77
CA PRO A 399 -41.57 23.92 -21.22
C PRO A 399 -41.89 22.48 -21.64
N THR A 400 -42.88 22.37 -22.52
CA THR A 400 -43.40 21.15 -23.13
C THR A 400 -42.36 20.46 -24.02
N ARG A 401 -42.29 19.13 -23.88
CA ARG A 401 -41.46 18.19 -24.63
C ARG A 401 -41.80 18.22 -26.12
N VAL A 402 -40.85 18.66 -26.96
CA VAL A 402 -40.95 18.53 -28.42
C VAL A 402 -40.60 17.09 -28.82
N ALA A 403 -41.49 16.46 -29.58
CA ALA A 403 -41.33 15.11 -30.11
C ALA A 403 -40.26 15.10 -31.22
N VAL A 404 -39.30 14.17 -31.11
CA VAL A 404 -38.30 13.88 -32.15
C VAL A 404 -38.83 12.68 -32.97
N PRO A 405 -38.86 12.77 -34.32
CA PRO A 405 -39.38 11.71 -35.19
C PRO A 405 -38.43 10.49 -35.26
N PRO A 406 -38.93 9.30 -35.64
CA PRO A 406 -38.15 8.07 -35.65
C PRO A 406 -37.12 8.05 -36.79
N PRO A 407 -35.99 7.32 -36.63
CA PRO A 407 -34.95 7.28 -37.63
C PRO A 407 -35.36 6.47 -38.87
N VAL A 408 -35.04 7.04 -40.03
CA VAL A 408 -35.18 6.47 -41.37
C VAL A 408 -34.26 5.26 -41.53
N GLN A 409 -34.82 4.15 -42.00
CA GLN A 409 -34.08 2.96 -42.41
C GLN A 409 -33.32 3.23 -43.70
N THR A 410 -32.00 3.22 -43.64
CA THR A 410 -31.13 3.09 -44.82
C THR A 410 -30.61 1.67 -44.90
N SER A 411 -31.14 0.95 -45.89
CA SER A 411 -30.72 -0.37 -46.34
C SER A 411 -29.35 -0.33 -47.01
N ALA A 412 -28.39 -1.07 -46.48
CA ALA A 412 -27.17 -1.51 -47.19
C ALA A 412 -26.93 -3.01 -46.89
N PRO A 413 -26.39 -3.78 -47.85
CA PRO A 413 -26.66 -5.21 -47.98
C PRO A 413 -25.80 -6.09 -47.06
N ALA A 414 -26.39 -7.20 -46.62
CA ALA A 414 -25.74 -8.24 -45.83
C ALA A 414 -24.68 -9.02 -46.64
N PRO A 415 -23.48 -9.29 -46.08
CA PRO A 415 -22.63 -10.36 -46.58
C PRO A 415 -23.17 -11.71 -46.07
N LYS A 416 -23.16 -12.68 -46.99
CA LYS A 416 -23.76 -14.02 -46.91
C LYS A 416 -23.29 -14.82 -45.69
N ALA A 417 -24.23 -15.54 -45.08
CA ALA A 417 -23.95 -16.60 -44.13
C ALA A 417 -23.17 -17.73 -44.81
N THR A 418 -21.94 -17.97 -44.34
CA THR A 418 -21.22 -19.20 -44.60
C THR A 418 -21.63 -20.19 -43.51
N GLU A 419 -22.26 -21.29 -43.90
CA GLU A 419 -22.58 -22.42 -43.03
C GLU A 419 -21.31 -22.93 -42.34
N VAL A 420 -21.35 -23.00 -41.01
CA VAL A 420 -20.35 -23.71 -40.20
C VAL A 420 -20.94 -25.08 -39.87
N PRO A 421 -20.28 -26.19 -40.25
CA PRO A 421 -20.75 -27.52 -39.90
C PRO A 421 -20.55 -27.77 -38.40
N SER A 422 -21.59 -28.27 -37.73
CA SER A 422 -21.53 -28.72 -36.35
C SER A 422 -20.77 -30.06 -36.28
N GLY A 423 -19.57 -30.04 -35.69
CA GLY A 423 -18.81 -31.23 -35.30
C GLY A 423 -18.14 -30.99 -33.95
N PRO A 424 -17.95 -32.03 -33.11
CA PRO A 424 -17.39 -31.86 -31.76
C PRO A 424 -15.91 -31.48 -31.85
N VAL A 425 -15.58 -30.26 -31.39
CA VAL A 425 -14.20 -29.78 -31.30
C VAL A 425 -13.53 -30.50 -30.14
N GLY A 426 -12.60 -31.40 -30.48
CA GLY A 426 -11.70 -32.03 -29.54
C GLY A 426 -10.87 -30.99 -28.79
N LEU A 427 -10.78 -31.15 -27.48
CA LEU A 427 -9.97 -30.35 -26.57
C LEU A 427 -8.52 -30.27 -27.09
N ARG A 428 -8.10 -29.06 -27.45
CA ARG A 428 -6.69 -28.73 -27.63
C ARG A 428 -6.00 -28.94 -26.27
N PRO A 429 -4.87 -29.66 -26.20
CA PRO A 429 -4.19 -29.90 -24.93
C PRO A 429 -3.79 -28.56 -24.28
N PRO A 430 -3.76 -28.49 -22.94
CA PRO A 430 -3.44 -27.28 -22.22
C PRO A 430 -2.05 -26.78 -22.62
N VAL A 431 -1.98 -25.49 -22.93
CA VAL A 431 -0.72 -24.75 -23.09
C VAL A 431 0.05 -24.93 -21.78
N ALA A 432 1.28 -25.44 -21.87
CA ALA A 432 2.15 -25.60 -20.72
C ALA A 432 2.30 -24.27 -19.96
N PRO A 433 2.41 -24.29 -18.61
CA PRO A 433 2.70 -23.09 -17.86
C PRO A 433 3.97 -22.42 -18.43
N PRO A 434 4.03 -21.07 -18.50
CA PRO A 434 5.25 -20.42 -18.95
C PRO A 434 6.39 -20.91 -18.05
N PRO A 435 7.52 -21.33 -18.62
CA PRO A 435 8.65 -21.73 -17.80
C PRO A 435 8.98 -20.56 -16.87
N THR A 436 9.18 -20.83 -15.59
CA THR A 436 9.91 -19.92 -14.73
C THR A 436 11.26 -19.73 -15.43
N VAL A 437 11.42 -18.60 -16.13
CA VAL A 437 12.64 -18.30 -16.88
C VAL A 437 13.71 -18.11 -15.81
N ALA A 438 14.39 -19.21 -15.46
CA ALA A 438 15.63 -19.15 -14.74
C ALA A 438 16.49 -18.15 -15.51
N VAL A 439 16.92 -17.07 -14.83
CA VAL A 439 17.86 -16.10 -15.41
C VAL A 439 18.96 -16.93 -16.06
N ASP A 440 19.12 -16.81 -17.37
CA ASP A 440 20.14 -17.57 -18.09
C ASP A 440 21.46 -17.34 -17.34
N ARG A 441 22.12 -18.42 -16.90
CA ARG A 441 23.35 -18.34 -16.10
C ARG A 441 24.40 -17.46 -16.78
N ARG A 442 24.33 -17.30 -18.10
CA ARG A 442 25.19 -16.42 -18.90
C ARG A 442 24.83 -14.93 -18.75
N ALA A 443 23.54 -14.59 -18.65
CA ALA A 443 23.06 -13.22 -18.41
C ALA A 443 23.20 -12.77 -16.95
N ALA A 444 23.38 -13.70 -16.00
CA ALA A 444 23.64 -13.38 -14.59
C ALA A 444 24.88 -12.50 -14.37
N GLY A 445 25.85 -12.54 -15.30
CA GLY A 445 27.03 -11.66 -15.26
C GLY A 445 26.73 -10.18 -15.58
N VAL A 446 25.57 -9.89 -16.19
CA VAL A 446 25.13 -8.53 -16.49
C VAL A 446 24.29 -8.00 -15.32
N ARG A 447 24.96 -7.46 -14.30
CA ARG A 447 24.34 -7.13 -13.01
C ARG A 447 23.07 -6.28 -13.12
N TRP A 448 23.07 -5.23 -13.94
CA TRP A 448 21.91 -4.35 -14.09
C TRP A 448 20.71 -5.07 -14.71
N TRP A 449 20.95 -5.91 -15.72
CA TRP A 449 19.90 -6.69 -16.38
C TRP A 449 19.35 -7.78 -15.45
N ALA A 450 20.24 -8.54 -14.82
CA ALA A 450 19.86 -9.67 -13.98
C ALA A 450 18.98 -9.23 -12.78
N THR A 451 19.35 -8.12 -12.15
CA THR A 451 18.59 -7.56 -11.01
C THR A 451 17.25 -6.97 -11.46
N ALA A 452 17.22 -6.16 -12.53
CA ALA A 452 15.99 -5.62 -13.10
C ALA A 452 15.03 -6.73 -13.55
N HIS A 453 15.53 -7.76 -14.24
CA HIS A 453 14.74 -8.90 -14.71
C HIS A 453 14.15 -9.71 -13.54
N SER A 454 14.92 -9.94 -12.49
CA SER A 454 14.43 -10.62 -11.29
C SER A 454 13.31 -9.82 -10.63
N ALA A 455 13.51 -8.51 -10.44
CA ALA A 455 12.51 -7.62 -9.87
C ALA A 455 11.26 -7.51 -10.75
N TRP A 456 11.42 -7.52 -12.08
CA TRP A 456 10.30 -7.52 -13.02
C TRP A 456 9.42 -8.76 -12.86
N ASN A 457 10.01 -9.95 -12.77
CA ASN A 457 9.27 -11.19 -12.55
C ASN A 457 8.58 -11.23 -11.18
N GLU A 458 9.27 -10.77 -10.12
CA GLU A 458 8.71 -10.68 -8.78
C GLU A 458 7.50 -9.74 -8.76
N TRP A 459 7.64 -8.54 -9.35
CA TRP A 459 6.56 -7.59 -9.48
C TRP A 459 5.38 -8.14 -10.31
N LYS A 460 5.63 -8.77 -11.46
CA LYS A 460 4.58 -9.42 -12.27
C LYS A 460 3.81 -10.47 -11.46
N SER A 461 4.51 -11.23 -10.62
CA SER A 461 3.89 -12.24 -9.75
C SER A 461 3.13 -11.65 -8.55
N SER A 462 3.44 -10.41 -8.17
CA SER A 462 2.84 -9.74 -7.00
C SER A 462 1.43 -9.20 -7.23
N GLY A 463 1.02 -8.98 -8.48
CA GLY A 463 -0.26 -8.34 -8.83
C GLY A 463 -0.34 -6.85 -8.49
N ILE A 464 0.75 -6.21 -8.06
CA ILE A 464 0.78 -4.78 -7.76
C ILE A 464 0.57 -3.98 -9.05
N ALA A 465 -0.45 -3.11 -9.08
CA ALA A 465 -0.71 -2.28 -10.24
C ALA A 465 0.44 -1.29 -10.54
N TRP A 466 0.72 -1.09 -11.83
CA TRP A 466 1.79 -0.24 -12.36
C TRP A 466 1.94 1.10 -11.63
N ALA A 467 0.85 1.85 -11.47
CA ALA A 467 0.90 3.18 -10.87
C ALA A 467 1.35 3.18 -9.40
N TYR A 468 1.09 2.10 -8.65
CA TYR A 468 1.56 1.95 -7.27
C TYR A 468 3.03 1.55 -7.24
N ALA A 469 3.44 0.62 -8.11
CA ALA A 469 4.84 0.23 -8.25
C ALA A 469 5.73 1.42 -8.63
N LEU A 470 5.32 2.19 -9.64
CA LEU A 470 6.03 3.39 -10.10
C LEU A 470 6.17 4.44 -8.99
N ARG A 471 5.11 4.72 -8.23
CA ARG A 471 5.16 5.64 -7.07
C ARG A 471 6.07 5.12 -5.96
N GLY A 472 5.96 3.84 -5.60
CA GLY A 472 6.76 3.23 -4.54
C GLY A 472 8.25 3.25 -4.87
N VAL A 473 8.60 2.86 -6.09
CA VAL A 473 9.98 2.85 -6.57
C VAL A 473 10.57 4.25 -6.63
N LEU A 474 9.86 5.25 -7.18
CA LEU A 474 10.37 6.62 -7.24
C LEU A 474 10.44 7.29 -5.86
N ALA A 475 9.60 6.89 -4.90
CA ALA A 475 9.73 7.33 -3.52
C ALA A 475 10.96 6.73 -2.83
N GLN A 476 11.29 5.47 -3.14
CA GLN A 476 12.43 4.76 -2.55
C GLN A 476 13.76 5.09 -3.22
N HIS A 477 13.76 5.27 -4.54
CA HIS A 477 14.94 5.47 -5.38
C HIS A 477 14.75 6.74 -6.21
N PRO A 478 14.88 7.91 -5.58
CA PRO A 478 14.36 9.13 -6.19
C PRO A 478 15.24 9.65 -7.32
N HIS A 479 16.48 9.19 -7.39
CA HIS A 479 17.44 9.51 -8.45
C HIS A 479 17.44 8.47 -9.58
N LEU A 480 16.47 7.54 -9.62
CA LEU A 480 16.35 6.50 -10.65
C LEU A 480 16.54 7.08 -12.05
N LEU A 481 15.77 8.11 -12.39
CA LEU A 481 15.78 8.69 -13.74
C LEU A 481 17.05 9.48 -14.05
N ALA A 482 17.94 9.73 -13.08
CA ALA A 482 19.17 10.49 -13.29
C ALA A 482 20.39 9.60 -13.58
N VAL A 483 20.29 8.27 -13.43
CA VAL A 483 21.40 7.32 -13.59
C VAL A 483 21.25 6.54 -14.88
N PRO A 484 22.25 6.43 -15.76
CA PRO A 484 22.16 5.56 -16.93
C PRO A 484 21.91 4.10 -16.52
N ILE A 485 20.98 3.40 -17.19
CA ILE A 485 20.61 2.01 -16.84
C ILE A 485 21.82 1.06 -16.73
N ARG A 486 22.84 1.25 -17.57
CA ARG A 486 24.06 0.43 -17.58
C ARG A 486 24.94 0.63 -16.35
N GLU A 487 24.87 1.79 -15.72
CA GLU A 487 25.63 2.16 -14.51
C GLU A 487 24.81 1.90 -13.24
N SER A 488 23.50 1.67 -13.36
CA SER A 488 22.57 1.54 -12.23
C SER A 488 22.95 0.49 -11.18
N ALA A 489 23.74 -0.54 -11.54
CA ALA A 489 24.20 -1.57 -10.61
C ALA A 489 25.32 -1.09 -9.65
N GLU A 490 25.89 0.09 -9.90
CA GLU A 490 26.91 0.73 -9.08
C GLU A 490 26.30 1.62 -7.99
N TYR A 491 25.00 1.92 -8.09
CA TYR A 491 24.27 2.81 -7.19
C TYR A 491 23.41 2.02 -6.19
N ASP A 492 23.22 2.59 -5.00
CA ASP A 492 22.41 2.01 -3.91
C ASP A 492 22.72 0.54 -3.63
N GLU A 493 24.00 0.17 -3.62
CA GLU A 493 24.47 -1.22 -3.43
C GLU A 493 23.87 -2.19 -4.47
N GLY A 494 23.54 -1.70 -5.66
CA GLY A 494 22.90 -2.45 -6.75
C GLY A 494 21.38 -2.51 -6.68
N ARG A 495 20.73 -1.89 -5.68
CA ARG A 495 19.26 -1.84 -5.58
C ARG A 495 18.63 -0.94 -6.64
N LEU A 496 19.34 0.09 -7.09
CA LEU A 496 18.83 0.98 -8.13
C LEU A 496 18.60 0.24 -9.45
N ALA A 497 19.47 -0.70 -9.79
CA ALA A 497 19.30 -1.55 -10.96
C ALA A 497 18.01 -2.38 -10.92
N ALA A 498 17.61 -2.91 -9.75
CA ALA A 498 16.36 -3.64 -9.61
C ALA A 498 15.16 -2.75 -9.99
N SER A 499 15.19 -1.47 -9.63
CA SER A 499 14.13 -0.49 -9.91
C SER A 499 13.93 -0.21 -11.40
N TYR A 500 14.92 -0.53 -12.23
CA TYR A 500 14.79 -0.46 -13.69
C TYR A 500 13.87 -1.51 -14.30
N PHE A 501 13.28 -2.41 -13.50
CA PHE A 501 12.15 -3.24 -13.94
C PHE A 501 11.00 -2.40 -14.50
N LEU A 502 10.85 -1.14 -14.06
CA LEU A 502 9.87 -0.21 -14.61
C LEU A 502 10.10 0.04 -16.11
N LEU A 503 11.36 0.21 -16.53
CA LEU A 503 11.68 0.34 -17.95
C LEU A 503 11.43 -0.96 -18.70
N PHE A 504 11.64 -2.12 -18.07
CA PHE A 504 11.37 -3.41 -18.70
C PHE A 504 9.88 -3.58 -18.97
N GLU A 505 9.03 -3.22 -18.00
CA GLU A 505 7.59 -3.25 -18.19
C GLU A 505 7.12 -2.24 -19.25
N HIS A 506 7.68 -1.03 -19.24
CA HIS A 506 7.41 -0.03 -20.28
C HIS A 506 7.75 -0.59 -21.67
N VAL A 507 8.92 -1.20 -21.82
CA VAL A 507 9.36 -1.83 -23.08
C VAL A 507 8.47 -3.02 -23.46
N GLU A 508 8.09 -3.87 -22.51
CA GLU A 508 7.23 -5.03 -22.76
C GLU A 508 5.84 -4.60 -23.28
N HIS A 509 5.32 -3.46 -22.82
CA HIS A 509 4.10 -2.86 -23.37
C HIS A 509 4.26 -2.38 -24.82
N GLN A 510 5.46 -1.94 -25.22
CA GLN A 510 5.73 -1.52 -26.60
C GLN A 510 6.01 -2.70 -27.53
N SER A 511 6.71 -3.69 -27.01
CA SER A 511 7.22 -4.86 -27.73
C SER A 511 6.95 -6.12 -26.88
N PRO A 512 5.78 -6.77 -27.04
CA PRO A 512 5.42 -7.95 -26.27
C PRO A 512 6.44 -9.09 -26.43
N SER A 513 6.71 -9.80 -25.34
CA SER A 513 7.72 -10.87 -25.26
C SER A 513 9.17 -10.40 -25.50
N PHE A 514 9.43 -9.09 -25.47
CA PHE A 514 10.78 -8.55 -25.61
C PHE A 514 11.69 -9.08 -24.50
N VAL A 515 11.29 -8.93 -23.23
CA VAL A 515 12.13 -9.28 -22.09
C VAL A 515 12.47 -10.78 -22.10
N GLN A 516 11.53 -11.61 -22.53
CA GLN A 516 11.70 -13.07 -22.64
C GLN A 516 12.69 -13.47 -23.75
N THR A 517 12.70 -12.76 -24.88
CA THR A 517 13.51 -13.12 -26.06
C THR A 517 14.85 -12.37 -26.12
N ALA A 518 15.00 -11.28 -25.37
CA ALA A 518 16.15 -10.39 -25.42
C ALA A 518 17.48 -11.10 -25.09
N VAL A 519 17.48 -12.00 -24.11
CA VAL A 519 18.70 -12.72 -23.70
C VAL A 519 19.22 -13.63 -24.80
N GLU A 520 18.34 -14.44 -25.42
CA GLU A 520 18.73 -15.35 -26.51
C GLU A 520 19.24 -14.58 -27.73
N ARG A 521 18.56 -13.48 -28.08
CA ARG A 521 18.97 -12.59 -29.16
C ARG A 521 20.31 -11.91 -28.86
N ALA A 522 20.53 -11.48 -27.62
CA ALA A 522 21.79 -10.86 -27.21
C ALA A 522 22.96 -11.85 -27.26
N ILE A 523 22.72 -13.12 -26.86
CA ILE A 523 23.71 -14.19 -27.00
C ILE A 523 24.03 -14.46 -28.47
N ALA A 524 23.02 -14.49 -29.34
CA ALA A 524 23.22 -14.66 -30.76
C ALA A 524 24.05 -13.51 -31.37
N GLN A 525 23.86 -12.27 -30.92
CA GLN A 525 24.63 -11.10 -31.35
C GLN A 525 26.06 -11.06 -30.79
N ALA A 526 26.25 -11.46 -29.53
CA ALA A 526 27.54 -11.36 -28.84
C ALA A 526 28.44 -12.61 -29.01
N GLY A 527 27.89 -13.73 -29.49
CA GLY A 527 28.57 -15.02 -29.64
C GLY A 527 28.45 -15.89 -28.38
N GLY A 528 28.45 -17.22 -28.55
CA GLY A 528 28.09 -18.20 -27.50
C GLY A 528 28.95 -18.21 -26.23
N ALA A 529 30.13 -17.59 -26.25
CA ALA A 529 31.04 -17.43 -25.11
C ALA A 529 31.26 -15.94 -24.75
N ALA A 530 30.30 -15.06 -25.06
CA ALA A 530 30.42 -13.63 -24.84
C ALA A 530 30.71 -13.27 -23.38
N ALA A 531 31.72 -12.45 -23.16
CA ALA A 531 31.99 -11.83 -21.87
C ALA A 531 30.76 -11.01 -21.40
N PRO A 532 30.50 -10.90 -20.09
CA PRO A 532 29.36 -10.15 -19.55
C PRO A 532 29.24 -8.73 -20.09
N GLU A 533 30.35 -8.05 -20.36
CA GLU A 533 30.35 -6.71 -20.94
C GLU A 533 29.80 -6.68 -22.38
N ALA A 534 30.19 -7.64 -23.22
CA ALA A 534 29.71 -7.74 -24.59
C ALA A 534 28.22 -8.10 -24.62
N LEU A 535 27.80 -9.03 -23.75
CA LEU A 535 26.39 -9.39 -23.58
C LEU A 535 25.57 -8.22 -23.05
N GLY A 536 26.09 -7.47 -22.09
CA GLY A 536 25.45 -6.27 -21.55
C GLY A 536 25.28 -5.17 -22.60
N ARG A 537 26.29 -4.95 -23.47
CA ARG A 537 26.16 -4.03 -24.62
C ARG A 537 25.09 -4.49 -25.61
N ALA A 538 25.04 -5.79 -25.93
CA ALA A 538 24.02 -6.34 -26.82
C ALA A 538 22.60 -6.19 -26.24
N LEU A 539 22.41 -6.53 -24.95
CA LEU A 539 21.11 -6.36 -24.26
C LEU A 539 20.65 -4.90 -24.25
N TYR A 540 21.57 -3.96 -23.98
CA TYR A 540 21.26 -2.54 -24.05
C TYR A 540 20.91 -2.10 -25.48
N GLY A 541 21.66 -2.57 -26.48
CA GLY A 541 21.37 -2.31 -27.89
C GLY A 541 19.98 -2.80 -28.31
N LEU A 542 19.55 -3.97 -27.83
CA LEU A 542 18.21 -4.50 -28.06
C LEU A 542 17.13 -3.65 -27.39
N LEU A 543 17.33 -3.20 -26.15
CA LEU A 543 16.39 -2.29 -25.46
C LEU A 543 16.18 -0.99 -26.26
N VAL A 544 17.27 -0.46 -26.83
CA VAL A 544 17.23 0.76 -27.63
C VAL A 544 16.55 0.53 -28.98
N ALA A 545 16.96 -0.51 -29.71
CA ALA A 545 16.52 -0.75 -31.08
C ALA A 545 15.16 -1.44 -31.14
N ASP A 546 15.00 -2.60 -30.51
CA ASP A 546 13.78 -3.40 -30.56
C ASP A 546 12.79 -3.03 -29.44
N GLY A 547 13.31 -2.62 -28.28
CA GLY A 547 12.50 -2.06 -27.21
C GLY A 547 12.08 -0.61 -27.46
N ARG A 548 12.61 0.01 -28.52
CA ARG A 548 12.26 1.36 -29.00
C ARG A 548 12.42 2.42 -27.92
N LEU A 549 13.41 2.27 -27.03
CA LEU A 549 13.61 3.24 -25.95
C LEU A 549 13.99 4.62 -26.49
N ARG A 550 14.71 4.71 -27.61
CA ARG A 550 15.03 6.02 -28.22
C ARG A 550 13.76 6.83 -28.51
N GLU A 551 12.71 6.18 -29.01
CA GLU A 551 11.46 6.84 -29.37
C GLU A 551 10.49 6.98 -28.18
N THR A 552 10.51 6.02 -27.25
CA THR A 552 9.49 5.89 -26.20
C THR A 552 9.94 6.35 -24.83
N TYR A 553 11.24 6.63 -24.62
CA TYR A 553 11.76 7.10 -23.34
C TYR A 553 11.13 8.43 -22.91
N ALA A 554 10.84 9.33 -23.85
CA ALA A 554 10.09 10.55 -23.58
C ALA A 554 8.73 10.25 -22.93
N ALA A 555 8.00 9.25 -23.42
CA ALA A 555 6.70 8.85 -22.88
C ALA A 555 6.84 8.20 -21.50
N PHE A 556 7.88 7.41 -21.27
CA PHE A 556 8.19 6.85 -19.96
C PHE A 556 8.43 7.96 -18.91
N VAL A 557 9.22 8.98 -19.24
CA VAL A 557 9.44 10.14 -18.35
C VAL A 557 8.14 10.90 -18.10
N ALA A 558 7.30 11.07 -19.12
CA ALA A 558 5.98 11.67 -18.95
C ALA A 558 5.10 10.87 -17.98
N ASP A 559 5.02 9.55 -18.13
CA ASP A 559 4.22 8.70 -17.24
C ASP A 559 4.76 8.71 -15.80
N ALA A 560 6.08 8.66 -15.62
CA ALA A 560 6.73 8.85 -14.33
C ALA A 560 6.30 10.19 -13.68
N MET A 561 6.37 11.29 -14.43
CA MET A 561 5.92 12.60 -13.94
C MET A 561 4.41 12.64 -13.68
N GLY A 562 3.57 12.05 -14.52
CA GLY A 562 2.11 12.07 -14.33
C GLY A 562 1.69 11.27 -13.09
N THR A 563 2.29 10.10 -12.92
CA THR A 563 1.93 9.12 -11.89
C THR A 563 2.61 9.42 -10.54
N ALA A 564 3.82 9.96 -10.57
CA ALA A 564 4.66 10.21 -9.41
C ALA A 564 5.39 11.56 -9.54
N ILE A 565 4.75 12.64 -9.10
CA ILE A 565 5.41 13.87 -8.65
C ILE A 565 5.49 13.81 -7.13
N PRO A 566 6.63 13.44 -6.54
CA PRO A 566 6.72 13.46 -5.09
C PRO A 566 6.85 14.92 -4.55
N GLN A 567 7.10 15.13 -3.25
CA GLN A 567 7.41 16.47 -2.68
C GLN A 567 8.86 16.90 -2.94
N PRO A 568 9.15 18.13 -3.37
CA PRO A 568 10.49 18.55 -3.79
C PRO A 568 11.61 18.09 -2.83
N GLY A 569 12.58 17.35 -3.39
CA GLY A 569 13.66 16.65 -2.66
C GLY A 569 14.80 16.25 -3.62
N PHE A 570 15.45 15.09 -3.42
CA PHE A 570 16.68 14.65 -4.11
C PHE A 570 16.65 14.54 -5.65
N TRP A 571 15.51 14.78 -6.29
CA TRP A 571 15.25 14.50 -7.70
C TRP A 571 15.13 15.79 -8.50
N ALA A 572 14.90 16.91 -7.81
CA ALA A 572 15.00 18.24 -8.40
C ALA A 572 16.43 18.76 -8.26
N ASP A 573 17.00 19.19 -9.38
CA ASP A 573 18.30 19.85 -9.43
C ASP A 573 18.20 21.31 -9.01
N VAL A 574 17.11 21.94 -9.45
CA VAL A 574 16.86 23.36 -9.27
C VAL A 574 15.40 23.60 -8.94
N GLY A 575 15.18 24.46 -7.96
CA GLY A 575 13.89 24.92 -7.53
C GLY A 575 13.82 26.44 -7.48
N ILE A 576 12.69 27.00 -7.88
CA ILE A 576 12.36 28.40 -7.65
C ILE A 576 11.14 28.45 -6.74
N VAL A 577 11.27 29.07 -5.57
CA VAL A 577 10.16 29.35 -4.66
C VAL A 577 9.92 30.85 -4.67
N GLU A 578 8.78 31.26 -5.23
CA GLU A 578 8.43 32.68 -5.35
C GLU A 578 7.60 33.13 -4.14
N HIS A 579 8.11 34.11 -3.42
CA HIS A 579 7.47 34.78 -2.30
C HIS A 579 6.95 36.16 -2.73
N GLU A 580 6.16 36.84 -1.89
CA GLU A 580 5.69 38.18 -2.25
C GLU A 580 6.86 39.15 -2.44
N ASP A 581 7.83 39.13 -1.52
CA ASP A 581 8.96 40.06 -1.44
C ASP A 581 10.33 39.44 -1.77
N ALA A 582 10.39 38.14 -2.05
CA ALA A 582 11.63 37.44 -2.34
C ALA A 582 11.45 36.28 -3.34
N THR A 583 12.57 35.77 -3.84
CA THR A 583 12.64 34.55 -4.63
C THR A 583 13.75 33.68 -4.05
N ASP A 584 13.43 32.47 -3.61
CA ASP A 584 14.40 31.49 -3.14
C ASP A 584 14.79 30.56 -4.29
N ILE A 585 16.06 30.62 -4.70
CA ILE A 585 16.65 29.73 -5.71
C ILE A 585 17.31 28.58 -4.95
N VAL A 586 16.73 27.39 -5.06
CA VAL A 586 17.28 26.15 -4.51
C VAL A 586 18.07 25.45 -5.61
N THR A 587 19.34 25.14 -5.36
CA THR A 587 20.21 24.39 -6.28
C THR A 587 20.91 23.29 -5.53
N ARG A 588 21.04 22.12 -6.14
CA ARG A 588 21.82 21.02 -5.59
C ARG A 588 23.26 21.12 -6.08
N ALA A 589 24.21 21.25 -5.15
CA ALA A 589 25.60 21.59 -5.46
C ALA A 589 26.39 20.42 -6.06
N GLY A 590 25.95 19.18 -5.82
CA GLY A 590 26.52 17.99 -6.43
C GLY A 590 25.91 17.69 -7.78
N HIS A 591 26.76 17.58 -8.80
CA HIS A 591 26.41 16.87 -10.03
C HIS A 591 26.35 15.36 -9.83
N GLY A 592 26.76 14.87 -8.66
CA GLY A 592 26.62 13.48 -8.24
C GLY A 592 25.16 13.12 -8.02
N VAL A 593 24.71 12.06 -8.67
CA VAL A 593 23.39 11.47 -8.46
C VAL A 593 23.21 11.16 -6.97
N GLY A 594 22.14 11.68 -6.36
CA GLY A 594 21.80 11.40 -4.96
C GLY A 594 22.47 12.30 -3.91
N ASP A 595 23.19 13.37 -4.32
CA ASP A 595 23.79 14.31 -3.36
C ASP A 595 22.70 15.01 -2.50
N PRO A 596 22.73 14.87 -1.16
CA PRO A 596 21.73 15.47 -0.31
C PRO A 596 21.89 16.99 -0.13
N HIS A 597 23.04 17.57 -0.49
CA HIS A 597 23.35 18.95 -0.20
C HIS A 597 22.61 19.94 -1.10
N GLU A 598 21.67 20.64 -0.49
CA GLU A 598 20.97 21.77 -1.09
C GLU A 598 21.62 23.09 -0.69
N GLN A 599 21.76 23.97 -1.67
CA GLN A 599 22.09 25.38 -1.45
C GLN A 599 20.85 26.19 -1.80
N SER A 600 20.44 27.07 -0.89
CA SER A 600 19.36 28.02 -1.15
C SER A 600 19.93 29.43 -1.15
N ARG A 601 19.63 30.19 -2.21
CA ARG A 601 19.96 31.60 -2.35
C ARG A 601 18.69 32.42 -2.42
N ARG A 602 18.45 33.24 -1.40
CA ARG A 602 17.35 34.20 -1.35
C ARG A 602 17.72 35.48 -2.11
N VAL A 603 16.83 35.92 -2.98
CA VAL A 603 16.98 37.14 -3.80
C VAL A 603 15.80 38.06 -3.54
N THR A 604 16.09 39.30 -3.11
CA THR A 604 15.07 40.31 -2.80
C THR A 604 15.01 41.45 -3.82
N ASP A 605 16.09 41.67 -4.59
CA ASP A 605 16.15 42.72 -5.61
C ASP A 605 15.16 42.45 -6.75
N GLN A 606 14.21 43.37 -6.95
CA GLN A 606 13.10 43.20 -7.89
C GLN A 606 13.54 43.01 -9.34
N LYS A 607 14.62 43.67 -9.76
CA LYS A 607 15.16 43.56 -11.12
C LYS A 607 15.71 42.16 -11.36
N THR A 608 16.39 41.60 -10.36
CA THR A 608 16.95 40.24 -10.40
C THR A 608 15.84 39.19 -10.28
N ARG A 609 14.84 39.40 -9.42
CA ARG A 609 13.67 38.49 -9.28
C ARG A 609 12.89 38.32 -10.59
N SER A 610 12.70 39.42 -11.33
CA SER A 610 11.95 39.43 -12.60
C SER A 610 12.79 39.01 -13.83
N ALA A 611 14.07 38.69 -13.62
CA ALA A 611 14.98 38.28 -14.69
C ALA A 611 14.73 36.82 -15.13
N GLU A 612 15.37 36.43 -16.22
CA GLU A 612 15.38 35.05 -16.69
C GLU A 612 16.48 34.27 -15.96
N TRP A 613 16.09 33.19 -15.28
CA TRP A 613 17.00 32.27 -14.63
C TRP A 613 17.42 31.19 -15.63
N GLN A 614 18.72 31.05 -15.85
CA GLN A 614 19.28 30.11 -16.81
C GLN A 614 20.09 29.04 -16.08
N PHE A 615 19.80 27.78 -16.37
CA PHE A 615 20.45 26.63 -15.75
C PHE A 615 20.91 25.65 -16.83
N ALA A 616 22.20 25.33 -16.86
CA ALA A 616 22.74 24.30 -17.73
C ALA A 616 22.64 22.93 -17.05
N VAL A 617 22.17 21.93 -17.78
CA VAL A 617 22.04 20.55 -17.29
C VAL A 617 22.49 19.56 -18.36
N THR A 618 23.18 18.52 -17.95
CA THR A 618 23.74 17.50 -18.85
C THR A 618 23.28 16.11 -18.44
N PRO A 619 22.00 15.73 -18.69
CA PRO A 619 21.54 14.36 -18.53
C PRO A 619 22.40 13.37 -19.32
N GLY A 620 22.75 12.25 -18.68
CA GLY A 620 23.37 11.09 -19.32
C GLY A 620 22.43 10.37 -20.29
N PRO A 621 22.88 9.28 -20.93
CA PRO A 621 22.08 8.58 -21.92
C PRO A 621 20.81 7.95 -21.32
N LEU A 622 19.65 8.16 -21.96
CA LEU A 622 18.33 7.74 -21.45
C LEU A 622 18.11 8.10 -19.97
N THR A 623 18.39 9.35 -19.60
CA THR A 623 18.14 9.90 -18.26
C THR A 623 17.32 11.19 -18.33
N ALA A 624 16.80 11.64 -17.20
CA ALA A 624 16.07 12.89 -17.04
C ALA A 624 16.50 13.63 -15.76
N ARG A 625 16.34 14.94 -15.80
CA ARG A 625 16.66 15.87 -14.71
C ARG A 625 15.49 16.81 -14.48
N PHE A 626 15.19 17.12 -13.22
CA PHE A 626 13.96 17.81 -12.86
C PHE A 626 14.18 19.18 -12.24
N PHE A 627 13.23 20.06 -12.52
CA PHE A 627 13.17 21.43 -12.05
C PHE A 627 11.76 21.69 -11.52
N TYR A 628 11.62 22.64 -10.59
CA TYR A 628 10.29 23.10 -10.18
C TYR A 628 10.23 24.61 -9.99
N VAL A 629 9.03 25.16 -10.15
CA VAL A 629 8.67 26.51 -9.72
C VAL A 629 7.43 26.40 -8.85
N ARG A 630 7.46 26.94 -7.63
CA ARG A 630 6.32 26.90 -6.69
C ARG A 630 6.09 28.26 -6.05
N SER A 631 4.87 28.50 -5.59
CA SER A 631 4.55 29.64 -4.75
C SER A 631 4.90 29.36 -3.29
N GLY A 632 5.55 30.32 -2.64
CA GLY A 632 5.66 30.44 -1.18
C GLY A 632 4.48 31.23 -0.61
N ASP A 633 4.76 32.26 0.18
CA ASP A 633 3.77 33.23 0.70
C ASP A 633 3.42 34.31 -0.34
N LEU A 634 3.02 33.87 -1.52
CA LEU A 634 2.71 34.73 -2.66
C LEU A 634 1.22 35.11 -2.64
N LYS A 635 0.92 36.40 -2.48
CA LYS A 635 -0.45 36.95 -2.53
C LYS A 635 -0.81 37.46 -3.93
N SER A 636 0.18 38.05 -4.60
CA SER A 636 0.03 38.59 -5.95
C SER A 636 0.39 37.52 -6.99
N PRO A 637 -0.55 37.10 -7.86
CA PRO A 637 -0.26 36.03 -8.80
C PRO A 637 0.87 36.39 -9.77
N ARG A 638 1.64 35.37 -10.18
CA ARG A 638 2.73 35.50 -11.14
C ARG A 638 2.52 34.59 -12.36
N ASP A 639 3.09 34.99 -13.49
CA ASP A 639 3.18 34.15 -14.68
C ASP A 639 4.56 33.47 -14.70
N VAL A 640 4.58 32.19 -15.07
CA VAL A 640 5.80 31.37 -15.19
C VAL A 640 6.06 31.09 -16.66
N GLU A 641 7.23 31.48 -17.15
CA GLU A 641 7.71 31.16 -18.49
C GLU A 641 8.82 30.10 -18.40
N ILE A 642 8.73 29.09 -19.28
CA ILE A 642 9.63 27.96 -19.33
C ILE A 642 10.10 27.79 -20.77
N ARG A 643 11.42 27.77 -20.99
CA ARG A 643 12.04 27.46 -22.28
C ARG A 643 13.18 26.47 -22.07
N VAL A 644 13.37 25.58 -23.03
CA VAL A 644 14.48 24.63 -23.03
C VAL A 644 15.15 24.68 -24.40
N THR A 645 16.47 24.83 -24.41
CA THR A 645 17.29 24.82 -25.63
C THR A 645 18.35 23.74 -25.55
N ALA A 646 18.79 23.26 -26.71
CA ALA A 646 19.93 22.37 -26.88
C ALA A 646 20.87 23.02 -27.91
N GLY A 647 22.13 23.30 -27.53
CA GLY A 647 23.06 24.03 -28.40
C GLY A 647 22.53 25.39 -28.87
N GLY A 648 21.77 26.10 -28.01
CA GLY A 648 21.15 27.38 -28.32
C GLY A 648 19.88 27.33 -29.19
N GLN A 649 19.45 26.16 -29.65
CA GLN A 649 18.22 25.99 -30.42
C GLN A 649 17.07 25.46 -29.55
N PRO A 650 15.82 25.93 -29.72
CA PRO A 650 14.70 25.39 -28.95
C PRO A 650 14.49 23.89 -29.19
N THR A 651 14.18 23.16 -28.13
CA THR A 651 13.94 21.72 -28.17
C THR A 651 12.62 21.35 -27.49
N ASP A 652 12.08 20.20 -27.86
CA ASP A 652 10.92 19.59 -27.21
C ASP A 652 11.30 18.48 -26.19
N HIS A 653 12.59 18.38 -25.84
CA HIS A 653 13.15 17.40 -24.90
C HIS A 653 12.85 17.72 -23.43
N ALA A 654 11.64 18.23 -23.16
CA ALA A 654 11.18 18.50 -21.82
C ALA A 654 9.66 18.35 -21.69
N TRP A 655 9.24 17.77 -20.58
CA TRP A 655 7.86 17.73 -20.14
C TRP A 655 7.64 18.73 -19.02
N TYR A 656 6.43 19.27 -18.91
CA TYR A 656 6.00 19.96 -17.71
C TYR A 656 4.69 19.40 -17.19
N VAL A 657 4.52 19.43 -15.87
CA VAL A 657 3.26 19.17 -15.20
C VAL A 657 2.91 20.36 -14.32
N ALA A 658 1.79 21.01 -14.66
CA ALA A 658 1.22 22.06 -13.84
C ALA A 658 0.43 21.44 -12.69
N LEU A 659 0.72 21.86 -11.46
CA LEU A 659 -0.07 21.53 -10.29
C LEU A 659 -1.25 22.50 -10.27
N LYS A 660 -2.49 22.02 -10.34
CA LYS A 660 -3.69 22.87 -10.22
C LYS A 660 -4.13 22.92 -8.76
N THR A 661 -4.84 23.97 -8.39
CA THR A 661 -5.36 24.27 -7.04
C THR A 661 -5.75 23.02 -6.24
N SER A 662 -5.26 22.93 -4.99
CA SER A 662 -5.22 21.73 -4.13
C SER A 662 -4.39 20.59 -4.74
N LEU A 663 -3.38 20.11 -4.01
CA LEU A 663 -2.23 19.30 -4.45
C LEU A 663 -2.53 17.91 -5.12
N VAL A 664 -3.77 17.64 -5.55
CA VAL A 664 -4.23 16.36 -6.10
C VAL A 664 -4.63 16.45 -7.58
N VAL A 665 -4.98 17.64 -8.12
CA VAL A 665 -5.27 17.78 -9.56
C VAL A 665 -4.03 18.24 -10.29
N ARG A 666 -3.35 17.30 -10.96
CA ARG A 666 -2.23 17.59 -11.85
C ARG A 666 -2.76 17.72 -13.27
N SER A 667 -2.18 18.60 -14.08
CA SER A 667 -2.36 18.47 -15.52
C SER A 667 -1.72 17.16 -15.97
N GLU A 668 -2.22 16.59 -17.07
CA GLU A 668 -1.42 15.61 -17.80
C GLU A 668 -0.06 16.24 -18.17
N PRO A 669 1.03 15.45 -18.21
CA PRO A 669 2.31 15.90 -18.72
C PRO A 669 2.17 16.48 -20.12
N LYS A 670 2.69 17.69 -20.31
CA LYS A 670 2.66 18.40 -21.59
C LYS A 670 4.06 18.67 -22.07
N ARG A 671 4.29 18.46 -23.37
CA ARG A 671 5.60 18.68 -23.97
C ARG A 671 5.85 20.18 -24.13
N ILE A 672 7.04 20.64 -23.79
CA ILE A 672 7.43 22.04 -24.00
C ILE A 672 7.66 22.22 -25.51
N GLY A 673 6.89 23.12 -26.13
CA GLY A 673 7.05 23.42 -27.55
C GLY A 673 8.27 24.31 -27.83
N GLN A 674 8.63 24.45 -29.11
CA GLN A 674 9.78 25.26 -29.57
C GLN A 674 9.71 26.75 -29.18
N LYS A 675 8.54 27.30 -28.84
CA LYS A 675 8.39 28.68 -28.36
C LYS A 675 8.48 28.80 -26.84
N GLY A 676 8.69 27.70 -26.12
CA GLY A 676 8.50 27.61 -24.69
C GLY A 676 7.04 27.46 -24.29
N THR A 677 6.78 27.58 -23.00
CA THR A 677 5.45 27.54 -22.40
C THR A 677 5.31 28.66 -21.38
N ALA A 678 4.17 29.33 -21.38
CA ALA A 678 3.79 30.31 -20.37
C ALA A 678 2.58 29.80 -19.58
N LEU A 679 2.71 29.74 -18.26
CA LEU A 679 1.66 29.34 -17.33
C LEU A 679 1.27 30.56 -16.50
N LYS A 680 -0.02 30.76 -16.30
CA LYS A 680 -0.55 31.92 -15.56
C LYS A 680 -1.02 31.53 -14.17
N GLY A 681 -0.98 32.48 -13.25
CA GLY A 681 -1.63 32.36 -11.95
C GLY A 681 -0.87 31.55 -10.91
N LEU A 682 0.48 31.57 -10.93
CA LEU A 682 1.31 31.06 -9.84
C LEU A 682 0.92 31.75 -8.52
N GLY A 683 0.65 30.98 -7.47
CA GLY A 683 0.18 31.51 -6.17
C GLY A 683 -1.33 31.75 -6.07
N ARG A 684 -2.09 31.46 -7.13
CA ARG A 684 -3.57 31.50 -7.11
C ARG A 684 -4.17 30.20 -7.65
N ASP A 685 -4.03 29.98 -8.96
CA ASP A 685 -4.61 28.83 -9.68
C ASP A 685 -3.57 27.72 -9.91
N LEU A 686 -2.29 28.09 -9.84
CA LEU A 686 -1.12 27.25 -10.05
C LEU A 686 -0.25 27.27 -8.78
N PRO A 687 -0.39 26.32 -7.84
CA PRO A 687 0.54 26.20 -6.71
C PRO A 687 2.00 25.94 -7.13
N GLY A 688 2.20 25.33 -8.30
CA GLY A 688 3.53 25.15 -8.87
C GLY A 688 3.53 24.38 -10.18
N VAL A 689 4.71 24.23 -10.75
CA VAL A 689 4.97 23.47 -11.97
C VAL A 689 6.25 22.68 -11.81
N TRP A 690 6.24 21.45 -12.30
CA TRP A 690 7.42 20.60 -12.44
C TRP A 690 7.82 20.52 -13.90
N VAL A 691 9.12 20.50 -14.16
CA VAL A 691 9.70 20.35 -15.50
C VAL A 691 10.69 19.19 -15.46
N GLY A 692 10.54 18.23 -16.36
CA GLY A 692 11.47 17.12 -16.54
C GLY A 692 12.14 17.23 -17.89
N VAL A 693 13.44 17.53 -17.90
CA VAL A 693 14.28 17.57 -19.11
C VAL A 693 14.88 16.19 -19.29
N PHE A 694 14.69 15.59 -20.46
CA PHE A 694 15.11 14.21 -20.72
C PHE A 694 16.10 14.14 -21.90
N ASN A 695 17.00 13.17 -21.85
CA ASN A 695 17.88 12.83 -22.95
C ASN A 695 17.39 11.55 -23.65
N PRO A 696 16.84 11.65 -24.87
CA PRO A 696 16.45 10.46 -25.63
C PRO A 696 17.64 9.79 -26.34
N ASP A 697 18.85 10.38 -26.30
CA ASP A 697 20.04 9.75 -26.87
C ASP A 697 20.51 8.59 -25.96
N PRO A 698 20.69 7.38 -26.50
CA PRO A 698 21.09 6.21 -25.75
C PRO A 698 22.59 6.03 -25.59
N GLU A 699 23.43 6.83 -26.24
CA GLU A 699 24.88 6.67 -26.18
C GLU A 699 25.59 7.88 -25.58
N ARG A 700 25.09 9.09 -25.83
CA ARG A 700 25.80 10.32 -25.49
C ARG A 700 25.03 11.17 -24.49
N PRO A 701 25.70 11.77 -23.49
CA PRO A 701 25.11 12.83 -22.71
C PRO A 701 24.76 14.02 -23.62
N ALA A 702 23.70 14.75 -23.27
CA ALA A 702 23.27 15.92 -24.01
C ALA A 702 23.11 17.10 -23.05
N THR A 703 23.67 18.26 -23.42
CA THR A 703 23.56 19.48 -22.62
C THR A 703 22.36 20.31 -23.07
N TYR A 704 21.54 20.70 -22.11
CA TYR A 704 20.38 21.56 -22.28
C TYR A 704 20.51 22.81 -21.42
N GLU A 705 19.99 23.93 -21.91
CA GLU A 705 19.80 25.13 -21.11
C GLU A 705 18.31 25.28 -20.79
N VAL A 706 18.00 25.33 -19.50
CA VAL A 706 16.65 25.53 -18.98
C VAL A 706 16.52 26.97 -18.54
N VAL A 707 15.58 27.68 -19.15
CA VAL A 707 15.27 29.07 -18.82
C VAL A 707 13.93 29.11 -18.11
N LEU A 708 13.94 29.60 -16.87
CA LEU A 708 12.76 29.80 -16.02
C LEU A 708 12.62 31.28 -15.71
N ALA A 709 11.44 31.86 -15.91
CA ALA A 709 11.16 33.23 -15.50
C ALA A 709 9.84 33.30 -14.75
N VAL A 710 9.82 34.08 -13.67
CA VAL A 710 8.61 34.33 -12.86
C VAL A 710 8.35 35.84 -12.89
N ARG A 711 7.21 36.24 -13.46
CA ARG A 711 6.90 37.66 -13.72
C ARG A 711 5.56 38.06 -13.11
N PRO A 712 5.38 39.32 -12.71
CA PRO A 712 4.06 39.84 -12.33
C PRO A 712 3.03 39.62 -13.44
N THR A 713 1.86 39.08 -13.07
CA THR A 713 0.74 38.88 -14.00
C THR A 713 0.36 40.23 -14.63
N GLY A 714 0.40 40.32 -15.96
CA GLY A 714 0.04 41.55 -16.69
C GLY A 714 1.15 42.59 -16.86
N GLY A 715 2.42 42.26 -16.55
CA GLY A 715 3.57 43.07 -16.98
C GLY A 715 3.70 43.10 -18.51
N PRO A 716 4.32 44.14 -19.11
CA PRO A 716 4.43 44.25 -20.56
C PRO A 716 5.15 43.04 -21.14
N ALA A 717 4.44 42.24 -21.93
CA ALA A 717 5.03 41.20 -22.74
C ALA A 717 6.07 41.86 -23.66
N ARG A 718 7.36 41.60 -23.44
CA ARG A 718 8.34 41.87 -24.48
C ARG A 718 7.97 40.97 -25.65
N GLN A 719 7.49 41.59 -26.73
CA GLN A 719 7.45 40.94 -28.03
C GLN A 719 8.82 40.32 -28.26
N SER A 720 8.85 39.00 -28.41
CA SER A 720 10.02 38.26 -28.85
C SER A 720 10.47 38.82 -30.19
N SER A 721 11.52 39.63 -30.20
CA SER A 721 12.14 40.10 -31.44
C SER A 721 12.95 38.94 -32.01
N PRO A 722 12.62 38.38 -33.19
CA PRO A 722 13.51 37.47 -33.88
C PRO A 722 14.60 38.31 -34.56
N PHE A 723 15.85 37.88 -34.43
CA PHE A 723 17.02 38.44 -35.13
C PHE A 723 17.43 39.88 -34.79
N ALA A 724 18.56 40.01 -34.09
CA ALA A 724 19.49 41.13 -34.29
C ALA A 724 20.69 40.59 -35.12
N PRO A 725 21.05 41.22 -36.26
CA PRO A 725 22.20 40.81 -37.05
C PRO A 725 23.52 41.16 -36.34
N PRO A 726 24.64 40.48 -36.66
CA PRO A 726 25.95 40.82 -36.11
C PRO A 726 26.40 42.20 -36.64
N GLY A 727 26.36 43.19 -35.77
CA GLY A 727 26.90 44.52 -36.02
C GLY A 727 28.43 44.50 -35.99
N ARG A 728 29.03 44.87 -37.12
CA ARG A 728 30.47 45.03 -37.37
C ARG A 728 31.16 45.95 -36.35
N GLY A 729 32.32 45.49 -35.85
CA GLY A 729 33.61 46.18 -35.75
C GLY A 729 33.71 47.53 -35.03
N ARG A 730 34.48 47.56 -33.94
CA ARG A 730 35.81 48.20 -33.89
C ARG A 730 36.63 47.66 -32.73
#